data_AF-A0A7L5DRR8-F1
#
_entry.id   AF-A0A7L5DRR8-F1
#
_cell.length_a   1.000
_cell.length_b   1.000
_cell.length_c   1.000
_cell.angle_alpha   90.00
_cell.angle_beta   90.00
_cell.angle_gamma   90.00
#
_symmetry.space_group_name_H-M   'P 1'
#
loop_
_entity.id
_entity.type
_entity.pdbx_description
1 polymer ?
#
loop_
_entity_poly.entity_id
_entity_poly.type
_entity_poly.pdbx_seq_one_letter_code
_entity_poly.pdbx_strand_id
1 'polypeptide(L)'
;MRNLTHWHPSYLVGLSRHCGLYLTLVLLMASPALAQSVRIPVTQPITPAHSLLQSVVPAIVQAKKGVIRTARTRYRYQLVGLNQGWGITEWSLHHYSLFITVQPPWWRSWWAWLGYALLAAGSGWAVNRYRSRRQQDKQRMQQQEAEQLRQIDELKTRFFSNITHDLLTPLTLILGSSVGLISELGQSQYGERLRFIERNAQHLLTLINQLMDLSRLDANRTTLDLVRGQPDQVVGGVVDNFADVAAESYISLTYQTETTATYWFDADKLARITTNLLDNAIKFTPSTATAPGQITVLLRANTPMQQPGLYLSVTDTGIGIDSAHFPHLLNRFYRVDTPAPSPGSGIGLALVNELIELHGGTIDVDSQVGQGTTFHVFLPCQLDEPYAPGTTNTRVTTNSDAAVDSPPEPVRVLLVEDNEDMAQFIALSFPDHYQLYRASDGEAGLIQANHLLPDLIISDVMMPGMDGFTFCERIKSDPVTDHIPVLLLTAKSTLADRMHGLQLGADDYLSKPFHVPELLARINNLLTRQRRYSERVQAVLAGPAPVPNEPAPPPVHPFIQRLHTVLDEHLDQTDFGVDELAAAVHLSRMQLHRKLKALTDSSTTEFIRSYRLTQSLALLTSGVPVAQAAYAVGFTNPAYFSQRFREQFGKVPSSYLPE
;
A
#
# COMPACT_ATOMS: atom_id res chain seq x y z
N MET A 1 28.11 53.33 -67.23
CA MET A 1 28.80 53.27 -68.53
C MET A 1 27.83 53.61 -69.66
N ARG A 2 27.41 54.88 -69.80
CA ARG A 2 26.75 55.41 -71.01
C ARG A 2 27.05 56.92 -71.05
N ASN A 3 27.59 57.38 -72.19
CA ASN A 3 27.94 58.77 -72.58
C ASN A 3 29.39 59.22 -72.35
N LEU A 4 30.29 58.86 -73.27
CA LEU A 4 31.60 59.49 -73.48
C LEU A 4 31.91 59.49 -74.98
N THR A 5 31.37 60.47 -75.70
CA THR A 5 31.69 60.73 -77.11
C THR A 5 32.06 62.20 -77.27
N HIS A 6 33.09 62.45 -78.08
CA HIS A 6 33.69 63.73 -78.51
C HIS A 6 34.87 64.25 -77.69
N TRP A 7 36.07 63.81 -78.07
CA TRP A 7 37.31 64.60 -77.94
C TRP A 7 38.14 64.47 -79.23
N HIS A 8 38.39 65.60 -79.89
CA HIS A 8 39.10 65.72 -81.17
C HIS A 8 40.62 65.76 -80.93
N PRO A 9 41.47 65.00 -81.67
CA PRO A 9 42.91 64.96 -81.43
C PRO A 9 43.66 65.77 -82.49
N SER A 10 44.03 67.00 -82.17
CA SER A 10 44.94 67.78 -83.01
C SER A 10 45.63 68.81 -82.12
N TYR A 11 46.95 68.96 -82.28
CA TYR A 11 47.89 69.71 -81.45
C TYR A 11 48.51 68.95 -80.27
N LEU A 12 49.40 68.00 -80.57
CA LEU A 12 50.55 67.62 -79.72
C LEU A 12 51.58 66.90 -80.62
N VAL A 13 52.12 67.62 -81.60
CA VAL A 13 53.32 67.20 -82.34
C VAL A 13 54.48 68.05 -81.85
N GLY A 14 55.52 67.37 -81.35
CA GLY A 14 56.82 67.95 -81.07
C GLY A 14 57.07 68.17 -79.57
N LEU A 15 57.72 67.20 -78.93
CA LEU A 15 58.87 67.44 -78.07
C LEU A 15 59.55 66.11 -77.71
N SER A 16 60.87 66.15 -77.79
CA SER A 16 61.80 65.03 -77.92
C SER A 16 61.99 64.20 -76.65
N ARG A 17 62.57 63.02 -76.87
CA ARG A 17 62.90 61.97 -75.89
C ARG A 17 63.65 62.49 -74.65
N HIS A 18 63.23 61.96 -73.50
CA HIS A 18 63.81 62.03 -72.15
C HIS A 18 63.27 63.12 -71.19
N CYS A 19 62.10 62.86 -70.59
CA CYS A 19 61.74 63.22 -69.19
C CYS A 19 60.39 62.57 -68.83
N GLY A 20 60.22 62.08 -67.57
CA GLY A 20 58.98 61.46 -67.10
C GLY A 20 57.91 62.47 -66.67
N LEU A 21 56.64 62.22 -67.00
CA LEU A 21 55.48 63.07 -66.69
C LEU A 21 54.48 62.33 -65.76
N TYR A 22 53.85 63.04 -64.82
CA TYR A 22 52.84 62.50 -63.88
C TYR A 22 51.51 63.25 -64.00
N LEU A 23 50.37 62.53 -63.99
CA LEU A 23 49.02 63.13 -63.89
C LEU A 23 48.50 62.99 -62.45
N THR A 24 47.92 64.05 -61.89
CA THR A 24 47.42 64.04 -60.51
C THR A 24 45.92 64.29 -60.49
N LEU A 25 45.14 63.30 -60.05
CA LEU A 25 43.70 63.40 -59.93
C LEU A 25 43.35 63.86 -58.51
N VAL A 26 42.63 64.97 -58.38
CA VAL A 26 42.29 65.56 -57.07
C VAL A 26 40.79 65.39 -56.83
N LEU A 27 40.46 64.64 -55.78
CA LEU A 27 39.09 64.33 -55.42
C LEU A 27 38.57 65.37 -54.43
N LEU A 28 37.73 66.30 -54.90
CA LEU A 28 37.06 67.28 -54.05
C LEU A 28 35.75 66.69 -53.50
N MET A 29 35.81 66.21 -52.26
CA MET A 29 34.62 65.89 -51.47
C MET A 29 33.95 67.18 -50.98
N ALA A 30 32.65 67.15 -50.70
CA ALA A 30 31.88 68.28 -50.14
C ALA A 30 32.29 68.70 -48.70
N SER A 31 33.40 68.16 -48.18
CA SER A 31 34.04 68.55 -46.93
C SER A 31 35.57 68.61 -47.17
N PRO A 32 36.25 69.74 -46.84
CA PRO A 32 37.65 69.96 -47.18
C PRO A 32 38.64 69.05 -46.43
N ALA A 33 38.20 68.33 -45.39
CA ALA A 33 39.06 67.47 -44.57
C ALA A 33 39.43 66.11 -45.20
N LEU A 34 38.85 65.76 -46.36
CA LEU A 34 39.00 64.43 -46.99
C LEU A 34 39.35 64.49 -48.49
N ALA A 35 40.02 65.57 -48.92
CA ALA A 35 40.53 65.67 -50.28
C ALA A 35 41.73 64.70 -50.45
N GLN A 36 41.46 63.52 -51.03
CA GLN A 36 42.51 62.58 -51.41
C GLN A 36 42.94 62.84 -52.85
N SER A 37 44.24 63.10 -53.04
CA SER A 37 44.86 63.17 -54.37
C SER A 37 45.45 61.81 -54.73
N VAL A 38 45.04 61.24 -55.87
CA VAL A 38 45.65 60.03 -56.42
C VAL A 38 46.57 60.46 -57.57
N ARG A 39 47.88 60.23 -57.42
CA ARG A 39 48.86 60.43 -58.49
C ARG A 39 48.93 59.16 -59.33
N ILE A 40 48.74 59.28 -60.63
CA ILE A 40 48.85 58.17 -61.57
C ILE A 40 50.10 58.42 -62.42
N PRO A 41 51.11 57.52 -62.36
CA PRO A 41 52.29 57.63 -63.21
C PRO A 41 51.88 57.43 -64.68
N VAL A 42 52.27 58.37 -65.53
CA VAL A 42 52.01 58.29 -66.97
C VAL A 42 53.30 57.83 -67.63
N THR A 43 53.41 56.53 -67.85
CA THR A 43 54.61 55.92 -68.42
C THR A 43 54.65 55.95 -69.96
N GLN A 44 53.64 56.51 -70.63
CA GLN A 44 53.58 56.65 -72.09
C GLN A 44 52.90 57.97 -72.52
N PRO A 45 53.29 58.59 -73.65
CA PRO A 45 52.63 59.78 -74.16
C PRO A 45 51.13 59.50 -74.42
N ILE A 46 50.27 60.33 -73.83
CA ILE A 46 48.81 60.11 -73.84
C ILE A 46 48.20 60.71 -75.11
N THR A 47 47.47 59.90 -75.88
CA THR A 47 46.50 60.32 -76.90
C THR A 47 45.17 59.57 -76.72
N PRO A 48 44.01 60.15 -77.12
CA PRO A 48 43.13 61.00 -76.32
C PRO A 48 42.22 60.24 -75.32
N ALA A 49 41.78 60.97 -74.27
CA ALA A 49 40.68 60.80 -73.28
C ALA A 49 40.13 59.40 -72.86
N HIS A 50 39.97 58.43 -73.77
CA HIS A 50 39.27 57.16 -73.52
C HIS A 50 40.07 56.19 -72.63
N SER A 51 41.40 56.13 -72.80
CA SER A 51 42.30 55.28 -72.00
C SER A 51 42.42 55.74 -70.54
N LEU A 52 42.29 57.03 -70.29
CA LEU A 52 42.27 57.62 -68.95
C LEU A 52 41.03 57.17 -68.17
N LEU A 53 39.85 57.12 -68.79
CA LEU A 53 38.63 56.71 -68.12
C LEU A 53 38.59 55.21 -67.78
N GLN A 54 39.16 54.35 -68.63
CA GLN A 54 39.26 52.91 -68.34
C GLN A 54 40.24 52.57 -67.22
N SER A 55 41.31 53.36 -67.03
CA SER A 55 42.28 53.14 -65.94
C SER A 55 41.85 53.82 -64.62
N VAL A 56 41.23 54.99 -64.71
CA VAL A 56 40.84 55.81 -63.55
C VAL A 56 39.58 55.27 -62.86
N VAL A 57 38.58 54.80 -63.60
CA VAL A 57 37.30 54.34 -63.00
C VAL A 57 37.50 53.12 -62.08
N PRO A 58 38.23 52.05 -62.47
CA PRO A 58 38.52 50.94 -61.58
C PRO A 58 39.32 51.37 -60.35
N ALA A 59 40.31 52.24 -60.51
CA ALA A 59 41.10 52.77 -59.40
C ALA A 59 40.25 53.59 -58.42
N ILE A 60 39.29 54.38 -58.90
CA ILE A 60 38.32 55.11 -58.07
C ILE A 60 37.38 54.14 -57.32
N VAL A 61 36.88 53.11 -58.00
CA VAL A 61 36.01 52.08 -57.39
C VAL A 61 36.78 51.28 -56.34
N GLN A 62 38.05 50.97 -56.60
CA GLN A 62 38.93 50.23 -55.70
C GLN A 62 39.34 51.06 -54.47
N ALA A 63 39.68 52.35 -54.65
CA ALA A 63 39.98 53.27 -53.56
C ALA A 63 38.77 53.52 -52.64
N LYS A 64 37.54 53.34 -53.13
CA LYS A 64 36.29 53.51 -52.38
C LYS A 64 35.59 52.22 -51.96
N LYS A 65 36.22 51.05 -52.09
CA LYS A 65 35.67 49.79 -51.57
C LYS A 65 35.27 49.87 -50.07
N GLY A 66 35.84 50.81 -49.30
CA GLY A 66 35.47 51.08 -47.90
C GLY A 66 34.53 52.27 -47.63
N VAL A 67 34.11 53.05 -48.64
CA VAL A 67 33.33 54.31 -48.47
C VAL A 67 31.98 54.24 -49.19
N ILE A 68 31.39 53.06 -49.30
CA ILE A 68 29.99 52.89 -49.72
C ILE A 68 29.12 53.10 -48.48
N ARG A 69 29.03 54.35 -48.01
CA ARG A 69 28.15 54.73 -46.90
C ARG A 69 26.71 54.88 -47.41
N THR A 70 25.86 53.97 -46.96
CA THR A 70 24.48 54.10 -46.41
C THR A 70 23.41 55.01 -47.05
N ALA A 71 23.73 55.94 -47.94
CA ALA A 71 22.75 56.80 -48.59
C ALA A 71 23.09 56.97 -50.09
N ARG A 72 22.10 57.42 -50.88
CA ARG A 72 22.29 57.78 -52.29
C ARG A 72 23.33 58.90 -52.37
N THR A 73 24.59 58.53 -52.57
CA THR A 73 25.71 59.47 -52.47
C THR A 73 26.19 59.85 -53.86
N ARG A 74 26.31 61.15 -54.13
CA ARG A 74 26.77 61.71 -55.40
C ARG A 74 28.19 62.23 -55.22
N TYR A 75 29.14 61.73 -56.00
CA TYR A 75 30.54 62.11 -55.92
C TYR A 75 30.94 63.01 -57.08
N ARG A 76 31.75 64.05 -56.84
CA ARG A 76 32.36 64.92 -57.87
C ARG A 76 33.88 64.70 -57.88
N TYR A 77 34.46 64.49 -59.06
CA TYR A 77 35.91 64.31 -59.24
C TYR A 77 36.44 65.45 -60.10
N GLN A 78 37.66 65.96 -59.85
CA GLN A 78 38.35 66.94 -60.71
C GLN A 78 39.72 66.39 -61.17
N LEU A 79 40.05 66.59 -62.45
CA LEU A 79 41.30 66.12 -63.07
C LEU A 79 42.23 67.31 -63.33
N VAL A 80 43.50 67.26 -62.88
CA VAL A 80 44.49 68.33 -63.08
C VAL A 80 45.81 67.74 -63.63
N GLY A 81 46.35 68.33 -64.70
CA GLY A 81 47.63 67.91 -65.29
C GLY A 81 48.82 68.68 -64.74
N LEU A 82 49.97 68.00 -64.52
CA LEU A 82 51.22 68.60 -64.04
C LEU A 82 52.31 68.37 -65.10
N ASN A 83 52.92 69.45 -65.62
CA ASN A 83 53.95 69.36 -66.64
C ASN A 83 55.34 69.53 -66.00
N GLN A 84 56.28 68.62 -66.28
CA GLN A 84 57.65 68.69 -65.75
C GLN A 84 58.67 68.82 -66.88
N GLY A 85 59.27 70.01 -67.01
CA GLY A 85 60.40 70.26 -67.91
C GLY A 85 61.36 71.28 -67.31
N TRP A 86 62.66 70.95 -67.29
CA TRP A 86 63.79 71.81 -66.91
C TRP A 86 63.63 72.64 -65.63
N GLY A 87 63.43 71.96 -64.50
CA GLY A 87 63.67 72.52 -63.16
C GLY A 87 62.60 73.45 -62.59
N ILE A 88 61.50 73.72 -63.30
CA ILE A 88 60.36 74.50 -62.80
C ILE A 88 59.08 73.65 -62.94
N THR A 89 58.29 73.53 -61.87
CA THR A 89 57.03 72.78 -61.83
C THR A 89 55.85 73.75 -61.88
N GLU A 90 55.17 73.85 -63.02
CA GLU A 90 53.91 74.59 -63.14
C GLU A 90 52.72 73.65 -63.38
N TRP A 91 51.64 73.89 -62.64
CA TRP A 91 50.38 73.14 -62.78
C TRP A 91 49.54 73.71 -63.91
N SER A 92 48.92 72.86 -64.74
CA SER A 92 48.01 73.33 -65.79
C SER A 92 46.71 73.87 -65.19
N LEU A 93 46.28 75.06 -65.66
CA LEU A 93 45.08 75.77 -65.16
C LEU A 93 43.73 75.13 -65.54
N HIS A 94 43.70 74.14 -66.44
CA HIS A 94 42.45 73.53 -66.92
C HIS A 94 42.09 72.27 -66.11
N HIS A 95 40.93 72.30 -65.43
CA HIS A 95 40.41 71.17 -64.65
C HIS A 95 39.05 70.66 -65.20
N TYR A 96 38.90 69.34 -65.34
CA TYR A 96 37.64 68.70 -65.81
C TYR A 96 36.93 67.97 -64.66
N SER A 97 35.59 68.02 -64.59
CA SER A 97 34.84 67.38 -63.50
C SER A 97 33.80 66.31 -63.89
N LEU A 98 33.74 65.18 -63.16
CA LEU A 98 32.85 64.02 -63.39
C LEU A 98 31.96 63.72 -62.15
N PHE A 99 30.67 63.36 -62.37
CA PHE A 99 29.73 62.98 -61.31
C PHE A 99 29.28 61.50 -61.37
N ILE A 100 29.33 60.76 -60.25
CA ILE A 100 28.89 59.34 -60.15
C ILE A 100 27.90 59.18 -58.97
N THR A 101 26.83 58.39 -59.15
CA THR A 101 25.83 58.04 -58.10
C THR A 101 25.75 56.53 -57.89
N VAL A 102 25.79 56.07 -56.64
CA VAL A 102 25.72 54.65 -56.25
C VAL A 102 24.42 54.38 -55.45
N GLN A 103 23.69 53.30 -55.75
CA GLN A 103 22.47 52.89 -55.03
C GLN A 103 22.76 51.78 -53.99
N PRO A 104 21.94 51.67 -52.91
CA PRO A 104 22.14 50.66 -51.88
C PRO A 104 21.79 49.24 -52.35
N PRO A 105 22.46 48.21 -51.80
CA PRO A 105 22.25 46.81 -52.18
C PRO A 105 20.93 46.21 -51.63
N TRP A 106 20.33 45.27 -52.38
CA TRP A 106 18.97 44.73 -52.17
C TRP A 106 18.76 43.95 -50.86
N TRP A 107 19.77 43.26 -50.36
CA TRP A 107 19.72 42.47 -49.11
C TRP A 107 19.51 43.30 -47.82
N ARG A 108 19.45 44.64 -47.94
CA ARG A 108 19.30 45.58 -46.83
C ARG A 108 18.00 46.39 -46.91
N SER A 109 17.10 46.03 -47.82
CA SER A 109 15.76 46.60 -47.92
C SER A 109 14.88 46.17 -46.73
N TRP A 110 13.82 46.93 -46.45
CA TRP A 110 12.92 46.61 -45.34
C TRP A 110 12.16 45.28 -45.54
N TRP A 111 11.81 44.92 -46.79
CA TRP A 111 11.17 43.63 -47.09
C TRP A 111 12.12 42.44 -46.92
N ALA A 112 13.44 42.62 -47.11
CA ALA A 112 14.43 41.58 -46.79
C ALA A 112 14.49 41.31 -45.28
N TRP A 113 14.46 42.38 -44.46
CA TRP A 113 14.36 42.25 -43.00
C TRP A 113 13.06 41.57 -42.54
N LEU A 114 11.93 41.85 -43.19
CA LEU A 114 10.67 41.14 -42.92
C LEU A 114 10.79 39.64 -43.24
N GLY A 115 11.43 39.29 -44.37
CA GLY A 115 11.72 37.90 -44.74
C GLY A 115 12.61 37.19 -43.72
N TYR A 116 13.67 37.85 -43.25
CA TYR A 116 14.53 37.30 -42.18
C TYR A 116 13.77 37.10 -40.87
N ALA A 117 12.90 38.05 -40.48
CA ALA A 117 12.10 37.93 -39.26
C ALA A 117 11.11 36.75 -39.32
N LEU A 118 10.44 36.55 -40.46
CA LEU A 118 9.53 35.41 -40.65
C LEU A 118 10.26 34.07 -40.66
N LEU A 119 11.43 33.99 -41.30
CA LEU A 119 12.26 32.79 -41.25
C LEU A 119 12.72 32.47 -39.82
N ALA A 120 13.14 33.48 -39.06
CA ALA A 120 13.54 33.32 -37.67
C ALA A 120 12.36 32.86 -36.79
N ALA A 121 11.18 33.47 -36.96
CA ALA A 121 9.96 33.09 -36.24
C ALA A 121 9.50 31.66 -36.59
N GLY A 122 9.51 31.29 -37.88
CA GLY A 122 9.18 29.93 -38.34
C GLY A 122 10.15 28.88 -37.80
N SER A 123 11.45 29.20 -37.79
CA SER A 123 12.49 28.34 -37.20
C SER A 123 12.30 28.19 -35.70
N GLY A 124 12.01 29.28 -34.99
CA GLY A 124 11.70 29.26 -33.55
C GLY A 124 10.45 28.43 -33.24
N TRP A 125 9.39 28.59 -34.02
CA TRP A 125 8.15 27.80 -33.90
C TRP A 125 8.41 26.32 -34.16
N ALA A 126 9.18 25.96 -35.18
CA ALA A 126 9.53 24.58 -35.51
C ALA A 126 10.34 23.92 -34.39
N VAL A 127 11.36 24.63 -33.86
CA VAL A 127 12.17 24.15 -32.73
C VAL A 127 11.31 23.97 -31.48
N ASN A 128 10.44 24.93 -31.16
CA ASN A 128 9.56 24.83 -30.00
C ASN A 128 8.60 23.64 -30.16
N ARG A 129 7.98 23.49 -31.34
CA ARG A 129 7.10 22.36 -31.63
C ARG A 129 7.80 21.01 -31.56
N TYR A 130 9.04 20.93 -32.04
CA TYR A 130 9.86 19.71 -31.91
C TYR A 130 10.18 19.39 -30.44
N ARG A 131 10.56 20.40 -29.64
CA ARG A 131 10.81 20.25 -28.20
C ARG A 131 9.56 19.80 -27.44
N SER A 132 8.41 20.42 -27.69
CA SER A 132 7.14 20.05 -27.04
C SER A 132 6.72 18.61 -27.38
N ARG A 133 6.83 18.19 -28.65
CA ARG A 133 6.54 16.80 -29.06
C ARG A 133 7.46 15.81 -28.36
N ARG A 134 8.77 16.08 -28.36
CA ARG A 134 9.77 15.22 -27.71
C ARG A 134 9.54 15.10 -26.20
N GLN A 135 9.09 16.17 -25.53
CA GLN A 135 8.73 16.12 -24.11
C GLN A 135 7.49 15.25 -23.87
N GLN A 136 6.45 15.39 -24.70
CA GLN A 136 5.24 14.57 -24.60
C GLN A 136 5.54 13.09 -24.84
N ASP A 137 6.36 12.76 -25.85
CA ASP A 137 6.73 11.36 -26.13
C ASP A 137 7.55 10.76 -24.98
N LYS A 138 8.46 11.54 -24.38
CA LYS A 138 9.21 11.10 -23.19
C LYS A 138 8.30 10.84 -22.00
N GLN A 139 7.32 11.71 -21.75
CA GLN A 139 6.34 11.51 -20.68
C GLN A 139 5.47 10.28 -20.92
N ARG A 140 5.03 10.05 -22.16
CA ARG A 140 4.25 8.85 -22.53
C ARG A 140 5.05 7.56 -22.31
N MET A 141 6.31 7.54 -22.71
CA MET A 141 7.19 6.39 -22.47
C MET A 141 7.39 6.15 -20.97
N GLN A 142 7.63 7.20 -20.18
CA GLN A 142 7.75 7.07 -18.73
C GLN A 142 6.47 6.56 -18.06
N GLN A 143 5.30 7.03 -18.53
CA GLN A 143 4.01 6.55 -18.04
C GLN A 143 3.79 5.08 -18.40
N GLN A 144 4.12 4.68 -19.63
CA GLN A 144 4.02 3.28 -20.06
C GLN A 144 4.96 2.37 -19.29
N GLU A 145 6.20 2.79 -19.06
CA GLU A 145 7.18 2.06 -18.27
C GLU A 145 6.73 1.91 -16.81
N ALA A 146 6.26 3.00 -16.19
CA ALA A 146 5.72 2.97 -14.83
C ALA A 146 4.48 2.07 -14.72
N GLU A 147 3.59 2.10 -15.71
CA GLU A 147 2.40 1.24 -15.77
C GLU A 147 2.80 -0.23 -15.94
N GLN A 148 3.78 -0.54 -16.81
CA GLN A 148 4.29 -1.90 -16.96
C GLN A 148 4.94 -2.41 -15.68
N LEU A 149 5.76 -1.59 -15.02
CA LEU A 149 6.36 -1.90 -13.72
C LEU A 149 5.27 -2.20 -12.68
N ARG A 150 4.23 -1.36 -12.63
CA ARG A 150 3.09 -1.55 -11.73
C ARG A 150 2.33 -2.84 -12.03
N GLN A 151 2.08 -3.15 -13.30
CA GLN A 151 1.40 -4.39 -13.70
C GLN A 151 2.22 -5.62 -13.33
N ILE A 152 3.55 -5.58 -13.52
CA ILE A 152 4.45 -6.66 -13.10
C ILE A 152 4.37 -6.84 -11.58
N ASP A 153 4.38 -5.76 -10.81
CA ASP A 153 4.30 -5.80 -9.35
C ASP A 153 2.95 -6.33 -8.84
N GLU A 154 1.85 -5.90 -9.45
CA GLU A 154 0.51 -6.42 -9.15
C GLU A 154 0.38 -7.91 -9.51
N LEU A 155 0.92 -8.34 -10.66
CA LEU A 155 0.96 -9.76 -11.05
C LEU A 155 1.82 -10.58 -10.10
N LYS A 156 3.00 -10.07 -9.70
CA LYS A 156 3.89 -10.71 -8.72
C LYS A 156 3.14 -10.91 -7.39
N THR A 157 2.50 -9.86 -6.89
CA THR A 157 1.74 -9.91 -5.63
C THR A 157 0.57 -10.91 -5.70
N ARG A 158 -0.21 -10.90 -6.79
CA ARG A 158 -1.30 -11.86 -6.98
C ARG A 158 -0.80 -13.30 -7.09
N PHE A 159 0.29 -13.51 -7.82
CA PHE A 159 0.91 -14.82 -7.98
C PHE A 159 1.32 -15.41 -6.64
N PHE A 160 2.00 -14.65 -5.79
CA PHE A 160 2.36 -15.10 -4.44
C PHE A 160 1.14 -15.33 -3.55
N SER A 161 0.15 -14.44 -3.56
CA SER A 161 -1.07 -14.64 -2.76
C SER A 161 -1.84 -15.90 -3.15
N ASN A 162 -1.94 -16.20 -4.45
CA ASN A 162 -2.67 -17.36 -4.96
C ASN A 162 -1.90 -18.66 -4.68
N ILE A 163 -0.59 -18.70 -4.98
CA ILE A 163 0.22 -19.89 -4.71
C ILE A 163 0.22 -20.24 -3.23
N THR A 164 0.29 -19.23 -2.37
CA THR A 164 0.23 -19.49 -0.93
C THR A 164 -1.09 -20.11 -0.53
N HIS A 165 -2.22 -19.64 -1.05
CA HIS A 165 -3.50 -20.28 -0.80
C HIS A 165 -3.49 -21.74 -1.29
N ASP A 166 -3.04 -21.98 -2.52
CA ASP A 166 -2.95 -23.32 -3.13
C ASP A 166 -2.03 -24.27 -2.34
N LEU A 167 -1.03 -23.74 -1.63
CA LEU A 167 -0.13 -24.51 -0.78
C LEU A 167 -0.66 -24.68 0.65
N LEU A 168 -1.37 -23.70 1.20
CA LEU A 168 -1.88 -23.72 2.58
C LEU A 168 -3.06 -24.68 2.75
N THR A 169 -3.95 -24.77 1.77
CA THR A 169 -5.12 -25.66 1.81
C THR A 169 -4.74 -27.14 1.94
N PRO A 170 -3.91 -27.73 1.05
CA PRO A 170 -3.48 -29.12 1.22
C PRO A 170 -2.64 -29.32 2.49
N LEU A 171 -1.91 -28.29 2.93
CA LEU A 171 -1.12 -28.39 4.14
C LEU A 171 -1.96 -28.42 5.42
N THR A 172 -3.03 -27.64 5.46
CA THR A 172 -4.02 -27.67 6.54
C THR A 172 -4.64 -29.05 6.64
N LEU A 173 -4.96 -29.68 5.50
CA LEU A 173 -5.49 -31.05 5.44
C LEU A 173 -4.50 -32.08 5.98
N ILE A 174 -3.23 -32.00 5.59
CA ILE A 174 -2.18 -32.91 6.06
C ILE A 174 -1.98 -32.75 7.56
N LEU A 175 -1.84 -31.51 8.05
CA LEU A 175 -1.65 -31.22 9.46
C LEU A 175 -2.85 -31.68 10.29
N GLY A 176 -4.05 -31.25 9.91
CA GLY A 176 -5.29 -31.62 10.59
C GLY A 176 -5.53 -33.13 10.67
N SER A 177 -5.35 -33.83 9.55
CA SER A 177 -5.49 -35.29 9.50
C SER A 177 -4.41 -36.00 10.32
N SER A 178 -3.16 -35.50 10.27
CA SER A 178 -2.05 -36.11 11.02
C SER A 178 -2.25 -35.98 12.52
N VAL A 179 -2.68 -34.83 13.02
CA VAL A 179 -2.94 -34.61 14.45
C VAL A 179 -4.08 -35.49 14.94
N GLY A 180 -5.17 -35.60 14.17
CA GLY A 180 -6.27 -36.53 14.47
C GLY A 180 -5.78 -37.98 14.59
N LEU A 181 -5.03 -38.45 13.59
CA LEU A 181 -4.48 -39.81 13.61
C LEU A 181 -3.42 -40.01 14.71
N ILE A 182 -2.64 -38.98 15.08
CA ILE A 182 -1.72 -39.06 16.21
C ILE A 182 -2.49 -39.22 17.53
N SER A 183 -3.63 -38.56 17.67
CA SER A 183 -4.47 -38.69 18.87
C SER A 183 -5.06 -40.10 19.02
N GLU A 184 -5.46 -40.75 17.92
CA GLU A 184 -6.04 -42.09 17.92
C GLU A 184 -4.99 -43.22 17.92
N LEU A 185 -3.94 -43.05 17.12
CA LEU A 185 -2.96 -44.09 16.79
C LEU A 185 -1.54 -43.77 17.28
N GLY A 186 -1.36 -42.74 18.10
CA GLY A 186 -0.04 -42.28 18.56
C GLY A 186 0.76 -43.29 19.37
N GLN A 187 0.08 -44.25 20.00
CA GLN A 187 0.63 -45.39 20.75
C GLN A 187 0.81 -46.65 19.87
N SER A 188 0.32 -46.64 18.64
CA SER A 188 0.46 -47.76 17.69
C SER A 188 1.83 -47.74 17.02
N GLN A 189 2.15 -48.82 16.30
CA GLN A 189 3.35 -48.90 15.44
C GLN A 189 3.44 -47.80 14.35
N TYR A 190 2.33 -47.11 14.06
CA TYR A 190 2.28 -46.03 13.08
C TYR A 190 2.51 -44.65 13.70
N GLY A 191 2.51 -44.52 15.03
CA GLY A 191 2.61 -43.23 15.74
C GLY A 191 3.86 -42.43 15.38
N GLU A 192 5.03 -43.09 15.27
CA GLU A 192 6.26 -42.41 14.86
C GLU A 192 6.23 -41.93 13.40
N ARG A 193 5.62 -42.71 12.50
CA ARG A 193 5.46 -42.32 11.08
C ARG A 193 4.52 -41.13 10.95
N LEU A 194 3.45 -41.09 11.73
CA LEU A 194 2.50 -39.98 11.76
C LEU A 194 3.16 -38.70 12.32
N ARG A 195 3.91 -38.80 13.43
CA ARG A 195 4.75 -37.69 13.95
C ARG A 195 5.83 -37.24 12.98
N PHE A 196 6.30 -38.12 12.08
CA PHE A 196 7.21 -37.72 11.00
C PHE A 196 6.51 -36.93 9.90
N ILE A 197 5.31 -37.34 9.47
CA ILE A 197 4.50 -36.61 8.48
C ILE A 197 4.14 -35.22 9.02
N GLU A 198 3.68 -35.16 10.27
CA GLU A 198 3.29 -33.90 10.93
C GLU A 198 4.46 -32.92 11.02
N ARG A 199 5.64 -33.34 11.50
CA ARG A 199 6.86 -32.50 11.51
C ARG A 199 7.25 -31.98 10.12
N ASN A 200 7.14 -32.80 9.06
CA ASN A 200 7.47 -32.35 7.70
C ASN A 200 6.45 -31.35 7.16
N ALA A 201 5.17 -31.56 7.46
CA ALA A 201 4.11 -30.61 7.12
C ALA A 201 4.30 -29.28 7.86
N GLN A 202 4.64 -29.32 9.15
CA GLN A 202 4.96 -28.13 9.95
C GLN A 202 6.18 -27.39 9.38
N HIS A 203 7.21 -28.12 8.94
CA HIS A 203 8.37 -27.51 8.29
C HIS A 203 7.98 -26.83 6.98
N LEU A 204 7.17 -27.47 6.13
CA LEU A 204 6.68 -26.86 4.89
C LEU A 204 5.87 -25.58 5.17
N LEU A 205 5.08 -25.57 6.25
CA LEU A 205 4.33 -24.39 6.68
C LEU A 205 5.25 -23.23 7.02
N THR A 206 6.31 -23.50 7.79
CA THR A 206 7.32 -22.49 8.13
C THR A 206 7.95 -21.90 6.87
N LEU A 207 8.28 -22.74 5.87
CA LEU A 207 8.84 -22.29 4.59
C LEU A 207 7.88 -21.39 3.81
N ILE A 208 6.61 -21.76 3.73
CA ILE A 208 5.57 -20.99 3.02
C ILE A 208 5.35 -19.64 3.73
N ASN A 209 5.26 -19.64 5.06
CA ASN A 209 5.11 -18.41 5.83
C ASN A 209 6.31 -17.48 5.67
N GLN A 210 7.53 -18.03 5.70
CA GLN A 210 8.76 -17.27 5.45
C GLN A 210 8.79 -16.65 4.05
N LEU A 211 8.38 -17.40 3.02
CA LEU A 211 8.26 -16.89 1.65
C LEU A 211 7.22 -15.77 1.55
N MET A 212 6.10 -15.91 2.25
CA MET A 212 5.06 -14.90 2.31
C MET A 212 5.49 -13.62 3.02
N ASP A 213 6.22 -13.75 4.13
CA ASP A 213 6.76 -12.61 4.85
C ASP A 213 7.71 -11.80 3.97
N LEU A 214 8.61 -12.48 3.23
CA LEU A 214 9.46 -11.84 2.23
C LEU A 214 8.67 -11.16 1.11
N SER A 215 7.65 -11.83 0.56
CA SER A 215 6.83 -11.23 -0.51
C SER A 215 6.09 -9.97 -0.04
N ARG A 216 5.73 -9.88 1.23
CA ARG A 216 5.04 -8.71 1.80
C ARG A 216 5.99 -7.54 2.04
N LEU A 217 7.21 -7.84 2.49
CA LEU A 217 8.26 -6.85 2.68
C LEU A 217 8.69 -6.24 1.33
N ASP A 218 8.86 -7.06 0.29
CA ASP A 218 9.15 -6.63 -1.10
C ASP A 218 8.13 -5.60 -1.64
N ALA A 219 6.86 -5.72 -1.23
CA ALA A 219 5.77 -4.86 -1.70
C ALA A 219 5.72 -3.50 -0.99
N ASN A 220 6.65 -3.20 -0.07
CA ASN A 220 6.63 -2.00 0.80
C ASN A 220 5.30 -1.81 1.56
N ARG A 221 4.54 -2.89 1.76
CA ARG A 221 3.23 -2.88 2.44
C ARG A 221 3.32 -3.11 3.95
N THR A 222 4.51 -3.48 4.44
CA THR A 222 4.74 -3.70 5.87
C THR A 222 5.15 -2.40 6.53
N THR A 223 4.32 -1.88 7.43
CA THR A 223 4.66 -0.71 8.27
C THR A 223 5.23 -1.18 9.62
N LEU A 224 6.00 -0.31 10.26
CA LEU A 224 6.39 -0.50 11.66
C LEU A 224 5.18 -0.21 12.56
N ASP A 225 4.86 -1.13 13.46
CA ASP A 225 3.86 -0.94 14.50
C ASP A 225 4.59 -0.64 15.82
N LEU A 226 4.87 0.65 16.02
CA LEU A 226 5.68 1.08 17.16
C LEU A 226 4.84 1.08 18.43
N VAL A 227 5.18 0.17 19.33
CA VAL A 227 4.58 0.06 20.66
C VAL A 227 5.56 0.58 21.70
N ARG A 228 5.01 1.24 22.72
CA ARG A 228 5.75 1.65 23.91
C ARG A 228 5.97 0.44 24.81
N GLY A 229 7.21 0.05 25.04
CA GLY A 229 7.53 -1.10 25.89
C GLY A 229 8.98 -1.18 26.32
N GLN A 230 9.33 -2.24 27.05
CA GLN A 230 10.72 -2.56 27.42
C GLN A 230 11.23 -3.66 26.47
N PRO A 231 12.20 -3.37 25.58
CA PRO A 231 12.80 -4.37 24.68
C PRO A 231 13.38 -5.57 25.42
N ASP A 232 13.89 -5.35 26.63
CA ASP A 232 14.40 -6.38 27.53
C ASP A 232 13.38 -7.49 27.81
N GLN A 233 12.10 -7.15 28.03
CA GLN A 233 11.06 -8.13 28.29
C GLN A 233 10.76 -9.00 27.05
N VAL A 234 10.86 -8.40 25.86
CA VAL A 234 10.61 -9.10 24.59
C VAL A 234 11.77 -10.04 24.29
N VAL A 235 13.00 -9.55 24.33
CA VAL A 235 14.19 -10.36 24.05
C VAL A 235 14.35 -11.44 25.12
N GLY A 236 14.24 -11.08 26.40
CA GLY A 236 14.28 -12.04 27.51
C GLY A 236 13.23 -13.14 27.38
N GLY A 237 11.98 -12.79 27.07
CA GLY A 237 10.91 -13.78 26.85
C GLY A 237 11.19 -14.71 25.66
N VAL A 238 11.85 -14.22 24.60
CA VAL A 238 12.31 -15.09 23.50
C VAL A 238 13.44 -16.01 23.99
N VAL A 239 14.45 -15.51 24.70
CA VAL A 239 15.55 -16.34 25.20
C VAL A 239 15.02 -17.45 26.13
N ASP A 240 14.08 -17.12 27.01
CA ASP A 240 13.47 -18.08 27.94
C ASP A 240 12.77 -19.23 27.20
N ASN A 241 12.06 -18.93 26.10
CA ASN A 241 11.42 -19.96 25.27
C ASN A 241 12.43 -20.93 24.61
N PHE A 242 13.68 -20.50 24.44
CA PHE A 242 14.76 -21.31 23.86
C PHE A 242 15.62 -22.02 24.91
N ALA A 243 15.41 -21.76 26.21
CA ALA A 243 16.21 -22.34 27.27
C ALA A 243 16.13 -23.87 27.30
N ASP A 244 14.93 -24.43 27.17
CA ASP A 244 14.72 -25.88 27.16
C ASP A 244 15.35 -26.53 25.92
N VAL A 245 15.16 -25.93 24.74
CA VAL A 245 15.72 -26.42 23.47
C VAL A 245 17.25 -26.39 23.46
N ALA A 246 17.84 -25.32 24.02
CA ALA A 246 19.29 -25.20 24.18
C ALA A 246 19.82 -26.23 25.17
N ALA A 247 19.13 -26.45 26.30
CA ALA A 247 19.51 -27.44 27.30
C ALA A 247 19.45 -28.89 26.76
N GLU A 248 18.41 -29.24 26.01
CA GLU A 248 18.30 -30.53 25.30
C GLU A 248 19.44 -30.73 24.29
N SER A 249 19.93 -29.64 23.73
CA SER A 249 21.07 -29.63 22.81
C SER A 249 22.42 -29.53 23.52
N TYR A 250 22.51 -29.60 24.85
CA TYR A 250 23.76 -29.39 25.63
C TYR A 250 24.43 -28.03 25.38
N ILE A 251 23.65 -26.96 25.18
CA ILE A 251 24.13 -25.60 24.97
C ILE A 251 23.77 -24.73 26.18
N SER A 252 24.77 -24.01 26.71
CA SER A 252 24.59 -23.00 27.74
C SER A 252 24.14 -21.69 27.10
N LEU A 253 22.88 -21.33 27.29
CA LEU A 253 22.27 -20.09 26.80
C LEU A 253 22.29 -19.01 27.89
N THR A 254 22.95 -17.89 27.63
CA THR A 254 23.07 -16.77 28.58
C THR A 254 22.49 -15.49 27.99
N TYR A 255 21.60 -14.83 28.72
CA TYR A 255 21.08 -13.51 28.37
C TYR A 255 21.66 -12.43 29.28
N GLN A 256 22.12 -11.34 28.67
CA GLN A 256 22.64 -10.16 29.35
C GLN A 256 21.97 -8.91 28.79
N THR A 257 21.57 -8.01 29.69
CA THR A 257 20.91 -6.75 29.32
C THR A 257 21.57 -5.58 30.04
N GLU A 258 21.90 -4.53 29.29
CA GLU A 258 22.47 -3.28 29.79
C GLU A 258 21.43 -2.14 29.76
N THR A 259 20.21 -2.40 29.30
CA THR A 259 19.14 -1.40 29.21
C THR A 259 17.79 -1.92 29.67
N THR A 260 17.19 -1.24 30.64
CA THR A 260 15.82 -1.49 31.13
C THR A 260 14.87 -0.34 30.79
N ALA A 261 15.32 0.56 29.92
CA ALA A 261 14.56 1.73 29.53
C ALA A 261 13.38 1.37 28.61
N THR A 262 12.41 2.29 28.54
CA THR A 262 11.27 2.16 27.64
C THR A 262 11.62 2.77 26.28
N TYR A 263 11.24 2.07 25.21
CA TYR A 263 11.44 2.50 23.84
C TYR A 263 10.13 2.44 23.08
N TRP A 264 10.06 3.22 22.00
CA TRP A 264 9.12 3.02 20.91
C TRP A 264 9.77 2.10 19.88
N PHE A 265 9.29 0.86 19.80
CA PHE A 265 9.83 -0.17 18.90
C PHE A 265 8.74 -1.16 18.49
N ASP A 266 9.00 -1.94 17.46
CA ASP A 266 8.09 -3.00 17.03
C ASP A 266 8.44 -4.31 17.73
N ALA A 267 7.61 -4.70 18.69
CA ALA A 267 7.87 -5.86 19.54
C ALA A 267 7.85 -7.19 18.76
N ASP A 268 6.93 -7.34 17.80
CA ASP A 268 6.84 -8.54 16.96
C ASP A 268 8.09 -8.71 16.10
N LYS A 269 8.52 -7.64 15.44
CA LYS A 269 9.70 -7.70 14.57
C LYS A 269 11.00 -7.92 15.35
N LEU A 270 11.14 -7.29 16.52
CA LEU A 270 12.30 -7.53 17.40
C LEU A 270 12.35 -8.99 17.88
N ALA A 271 11.21 -9.56 18.27
CA ALA A 271 11.11 -10.96 18.64
C ALA A 271 11.53 -11.87 17.48
N ARG A 272 11.00 -11.62 16.27
CA ARG A 272 11.31 -12.41 15.06
C ARG A 272 12.78 -12.34 14.66
N ILE A 273 13.43 -11.17 14.78
CA ILE A 273 14.88 -11.03 14.56
C ILE A 273 15.63 -11.91 15.56
N THR A 274 15.29 -11.81 16.85
CA THR A 274 15.94 -12.55 17.93
C THR A 274 15.77 -14.06 17.75
N THR A 275 14.55 -14.53 17.46
CA THR A 275 14.24 -15.94 17.20
C THR A 275 15.07 -16.51 16.05
N ASN A 276 15.13 -15.83 14.90
CA ASN A 276 15.88 -16.35 13.74
C ASN A 276 17.39 -16.43 14.01
N LEU A 277 17.96 -15.46 14.75
CA LEU A 277 19.38 -15.50 15.11
C LEU A 277 19.68 -16.61 16.11
N LEU A 278 18.82 -16.80 17.12
CA LEU A 278 18.95 -17.89 18.09
C LEU A 278 18.77 -19.27 17.47
N ASP A 279 17.79 -19.45 16.59
CA ASP A 279 17.58 -20.69 15.84
C ASP A 279 18.84 -21.08 15.06
N ASN A 280 19.49 -20.12 14.39
CA ASN A 280 20.75 -20.36 13.69
C ASN A 280 21.88 -20.69 14.67
N ALA A 281 22.02 -19.93 15.76
CA ALA A 281 23.07 -20.16 16.75
C ALA A 281 22.99 -21.56 17.37
N ILE A 282 21.81 -22.02 17.80
CA ILE A 282 21.59 -23.36 18.37
C ILE A 282 21.89 -24.43 17.33
N LYS A 283 21.39 -24.25 16.11
CA LYS A 283 21.53 -25.22 15.03
C LYS A 283 22.98 -25.45 14.58
N PHE A 284 23.80 -24.41 14.59
CA PHE A 284 25.17 -24.45 14.07
C PHE A 284 26.24 -24.49 15.17
N THR A 285 25.82 -24.58 16.44
CA THR A 285 26.72 -24.85 17.57
C THR A 285 26.80 -26.35 17.84
N PRO A 286 27.93 -27.01 17.52
CA PRO A 286 28.11 -28.40 17.89
C PRO A 286 28.36 -28.50 19.40
N SER A 287 27.63 -29.40 20.05
CA SER A 287 27.64 -29.55 21.51
C SER A 287 27.45 -31.02 21.88
N THR A 288 28.09 -31.42 22.97
CA THR A 288 27.97 -32.76 23.54
C THR A 288 27.95 -32.68 25.06
N ALA A 289 27.51 -33.73 25.74
CA ALA A 289 27.49 -33.77 27.21
C ALA A 289 28.88 -33.50 27.86
N THR A 290 29.98 -33.75 27.14
CA THR A 290 31.36 -33.53 27.60
C THR A 290 31.96 -32.19 27.17
N ALA A 291 31.36 -31.51 26.20
CA ALA A 291 31.77 -30.19 25.70
C ALA A 291 30.51 -29.37 25.36
N PRO A 292 29.94 -28.65 26.34
CA PRO A 292 28.74 -27.87 26.11
C PRO A 292 29.04 -26.66 25.21
N GLY A 293 28.15 -26.40 24.26
CA GLY A 293 28.21 -25.18 23.45
C GLY A 293 27.84 -23.96 24.30
N GLN A 294 28.22 -22.77 23.86
CA GLN A 294 27.83 -21.53 24.53
C GLN A 294 27.19 -20.56 23.55
N ILE A 295 26.06 -19.99 23.95
CA ILE A 295 25.39 -18.91 23.23
C ILE A 295 25.13 -17.76 24.21
N THR A 296 25.57 -16.56 23.83
CA THR A 296 25.35 -15.33 24.59
C THR A 296 24.50 -14.37 23.78
N VAL A 297 23.38 -13.94 24.36
CA VAL A 297 22.54 -12.85 23.83
C VAL A 297 22.78 -11.62 24.68
N LEU A 298 23.21 -10.52 24.07
CA LEU A 298 23.45 -9.23 24.72
C LEU A 298 22.55 -8.17 24.10
N LEU A 299 21.80 -7.47 24.94
CA LEU A 299 21.00 -6.30 24.57
C LEU A 299 21.55 -5.05 25.26
N ARG A 300 21.91 -4.02 24.50
CA ARG A 300 22.40 -2.75 25.05
C ARG A 300 21.81 -1.54 24.35
N ALA A 301 21.76 -0.42 25.07
CA ALA A 301 21.43 0.87 24.47
C ALA A 301 22.64 1.41 23.73
N ASN A 302 22.45 1.91 22.51
CA ASN A 302 23.51 2.63 21.81
C ASN A 302 23.47 4.11 22.21
N THR A 303 24.34 4.46 23.15
CA THR A 303 24.74 5.84 23.45
C THR A 303 26.25 5.82 23.61
N PRO A 304 27.09 6.30 22.66
CA PRO A 304 26.91 7.42 21.73
C PRO A 304 27.53 7.20 20.30
N MET A 305 26.71 7.05 19.26
CA MET A 305 27.12 7.30 17.86
C MET A 305 25.91 7.82 17.04
N GLN A 306 25.74 9.15 17.00
CA GLN A 306 24.85 9.95 16.15
C GLN A 306 23.33 9.62 16.03
N GLN A 307 22.85 8.43 16.39
CA GLN A 307 21.42 8.07 16.45
C GLN A 307 21.12 7.17 17.68
N PRO A 308 20.08 7.48 18.48
CA PRO A 308 19.64 6.61 19.56
C PRO A 308 19.04 5.31 19.02
N GLY A 309 19.38 4.18 19.63
CA GLY A 309 18.91 2.87 19.17
C GLY A 309 19.26 1.73 20.10
N LEU A 310 18.78 0.53 19.75
CA LEU A 310 19.07 -0.74 20.41
C LEU A 310 20.17 -1.47 19.65
N TYR A 311 21.07 -2.09 20.40
CA TYR A 311 22.08 -2.98 19.86
C TYR A 311 21.87 -4.37 20.45
N LEU A 312 21.52 -5.31 19.59
CA LEU A 312 21.34 -6.72 19.90
C LEU A 312 22.52 -7.50 19.32
N SER A 313 23.18 -8.31 20.12
CA SER A 313 24.19 -9.26 19.62
C SER A 313 23.92 -10.67 20.09
N VAL A 314 24.05 -11.61 19.16
CA VAL A 314 23.96 -13.05 19.42
C VAL A 314 25.29 -13.67 19.05
N THR A 315 26.01 -14.18 20.06
CA THR A 315 27.32 -14.82 19.92
C THR A 315 27.17 -16.32 20.19
N ASP A 316 27.67 -17.15 19.28
CA ASP A 316 27.74 -18.59 19.41
C ASP A 316 29.18 -19.10 19.34
N THR A 317 29.46 -20.24 19.97
CA THR A 317 30.73 -20.97 19.84
C THR A 317 30.67 -22.07 18.78
N GLY A 318 29.96 -21.80 17.68
CA GLY A 318 29.67 -22.77 16.64
C GLY A 318 30.80 -23.00 15.65
N ILE A 319 30.44 -23.60 14.51
CA ILE A 319 31.40 -23.95 13.44
C ILE A 319 32.09 -22.73 12.80
N GLY A 320 31.55 -21.53 13.00
CA GLY A 320 31.99 -20.31 12.32
C GLY A 320 31.69 -20.32 10.81
N ILE A 321 31.88 -19.17 10.17
CA ILE A 321 31.59 -18.93 8.76
C ILE A 321 32.85 -18.39 8.09
N ASP A 322 33.18 -18.91 6.90
CA ASP A 322 34.27 -18.36 6.09
C ASP A 322 33.90 -16.95 5.61
N SER A 323 34.83 -16.01 5.77
CA SER A 323 34.74 -14.62 5.29
C SER A 323 34.32 -14.48 3.83
N ALA A 324 34.61 -15.47 2.96
CA ALA A 324 34.19 -15.47 1.56
C ALA A 324 32.66 -15.48 1.39
N HIS A 325 31.92 -15.95 2.39
CA HIS A 325 30.45 -16.02 2.35
C HIS A 325 29.75 -14.75 2.83
N PHE A 326 30.43 -13.87 3.57
CA PHE A 326 29.80 -12.69 4.20
C PHE A 326 28.98 -11.81 3.23
N PRO A 327 29.46 -11.50 2.00
CA PRO A 327 28.68 -10.68 1.05
C PRO A 327 27.38 -11.32 0.56
N HIS A 328 27.22 -12.63 0.78
CA HIS A 328 26.09 -13.41 0.27
C HIS A 328 25.22 -14.02 1.37
N LEU A 329 25.64 -13.97 2.64
CA LEU A 329 24.89 -14.55 3.77
C LEU A 329 23.46 -13.99 3.91
N LEU A 330 23.26 -12.74 3.51
CA LEU A 330 21.97 -12.05 3.58
C LEU A 330 21.14 -12.23 2.29
N ASN A 331 21.69 -12.90 1.27
CA ASN A 331 20.97 -13.16 0.03
C ASN A 331 19.94 -14.29 0.21
N ARG A 332 18.79 -14.12 -0.46
CA ARG A 332 17.70 -15.10 -0.45
C ARG A 332 18.17 -16.45 -0.99
N PHE A 333 17.79 -17.52 -0.28
CA PHE A 333 18.13 -18.92 -0.62
C PHE A 333 19.62 -19.24 -0.64
N TYR A 334 20.47 -18.30 -0.20
CA TYR A 334 21.90 -18.55 -0.11
C TYR A 334 22.21 -19.44 1.09
N ARG A 335 23.05 -20.44 0.87
CA ARG A 335 23.39 -21.46 1.86
C ARG A 335 24.86 -21.83 1.72
N VAL A 336 25.49 -22.08 2.87
CA VAL A 336 26.82 -22.69 2.95
C VAL A 336 26.61 -24.20 3.12
N ASP A 337 27.27 -25.02 2.31
CA ASP A 337 27.18 -26.47 2.38
C ASP A 337 27.88 -26.97 3.66
N THR A 338 27.12 -27.13 4.73
CA THR A 338 27.60 -27.66 6.02
C THR A 338 27.09 -29.09 6.26
N PRO A 339 27.85 -29.95 6.96
CA PRO A 339 27.46 -31.34 7.28
C PRO A 339 26.35 -31.48 8.34
N ALA A 340 25.61 -30.41 8.67
CA ALA A 340 24.58 -30.43 9.71
C ALA A 340 23.32 -31.24 9.27
N PRO A 341 22.64 -31.96 10.19
CA PRO A 341 21.62 -32.97 9.84
C PRO A 341 20.29 -32.44 9.29
N SER A 342 20.04 -31.13 9.38
CA SER A 342 18.79 -30.52 8.92
C SER A 342 19.07 -29.22 8.19
N PRO A 343 19.06 -29.22 6.85
CA PRO A 343 19.33 -28.00 6.09
C PRO A 343 18.24 -26.95 6.34
N GLY A 344 18.65 -25.69 6.62
CA GLY A 344 17.72 -24.56 6.72
C GLY A 344 17.30 -24.06 5.34
N SER A 345 16.21 -23.30 5.28
CA SER A 345 15.63 -22.75 4.04
C SER A 345 16.55 -21.77 3.29
N GLY A 346 17.50 -21.12 3.99
CA GLY A 346 18.24 -19.97 3.45
C GLY A 346 17.40 -18.69 3.36
N ILE A 347 16.24 -18.66 4.03
CA ILE A 347 15.34 -17.50 4.08
C ILE A 347 15.50 -16.70 5.39
N GLY A 348 15.81 -17.35 6.52
CA GLY A 348 15.81 -16.72 7.84
C GLY A 348 16.69 -15.47 7.95
N LEU A 349 17.95 -15.54 7.50
CA LEU A 349 18.86 -14.38 7.52
C LEU A 349 18.47 -13.27 6.54
N ALA A 350 17.90 -13.62 5.39
CA ALA A 350 17.38 -12.63 4.44
C ALA A 350 16.18 -11.87 5.03
N LEU A 351 15.28 -12.58 5.72
CA LEU A 351 14.17 -11.98 6.47
C LEU A 351 14.67 -11.07 7.59
N VAL A 352 15.68 -11.49 8.35
CA VAL A 352 16.31 -10.66 9.38
C VAL A 352 16.86 -9.37 8.78
N ASN A 353 17.59 -9.45 7.66
CA ASN A 353 18.13 -8.27 6.99
C ASN A 353 17.01 -7.31 6.56
N GLU A 354 15.95 -7.84 5.93
CA GLU A 354 14.83 -7.02 5.44
C GLU A 354 14.03 -6.38 6.58
N LEU A 355 13.86 -7.07 7.72
CA LEU A 355 13.28 -6.49 8.93
C LEU A 355 14.14 -5.39 9.54
N ILE A 356 15.47 -5.54 9.51
CA ILE A 356 16.42 -4.54 10.02
C ILE A 356 16.44 -3.31 9.10
N GLU A 357 16.47 -3.51 7.78
CA GLU A 357 16.36 -2.44 6.78
C GLU A 357 15.05 -1.65 6.92
N LEU A 358 13.93 -2.34 7.21
CA LEU A 358 12.63 -1.69 7.48
C LEU A 358 12.71 -0.74 8.70
N HIS A 359 13.52 -1.07 9.71
CA HIS A 359 13.78 -0.19 10.85
C HIS A 359 14.79 0.91 10.52
N GLY A 360 15.44 0.90 9.36
CA GLY A 360 16.59 1.76 9.07
C GLY A 360 17.85 1.38 9.86
N GLY A 361 17.92 0.13 10.33
CA GLY A 361 19.02 -0.42 11.09
C GLY A 361 20.12 -1.04 10.24
N THR A 362 21.10 -1.66 10.89
CA THR A 362 22.21 -2.37 10.24
C THR A 362 22.48 -3.71 10.89
N ILE A 363 22.95 -4.69 10.11
CA ILE A 363 23.45 -5.98 10.59
C ILE A 363 24.89 -6.19 10.14
N ASP A 364 25.75 -6.55 11.08
CA ASP A 364 27.14 -6.94 10.84
C ASP A 364 27.38 -8.35 11.38
N VAL A 365 28.36 -9.04 10.81
CA VAL A 365 28.76 -10.38 11.23
C VAL A 365 30.27 -10.43 11.48
N ASP A 366 30.66 -10.94 12.64
CA ASP A 366 32.04 -11.28 12.97
C ASP A 366 32.11 -12.80 13.20
N SER A 367 32.93 -13.51 12.43
CA SER A 367 32.97 -14.96 12.48
C SER A 367 34.34 -15.49 12.10
N GLN A 368 34.77 -16.53 12.80
CA GLN A 368 35.99 -17.27 12.49
C GLN A 368 35.72 -18.78 12.52
N VAL A 369 36.13 -19.47 11.46
CA VAL A 369 35.97 -20.92 11.32
C VAL A 369 36.55 -21.65 12.53
N GLY A 370 35.71 -22.43 13.21
CA GLY A 370 36.04 -23.21 14.41
C GLY A 370 36.08 -22.43 15.73
N GLN A 371 35.80 -21.13 15.73
CA GLN A 371 35.72 -20.32 16.95
C GLN A 371 34.31 -19.78 17.25
N GLY A 372 33.44 -19.72 16.25
CA GLY A 372 32.05 -19.30 16.40
C GLY A 372 31.69 -18.08 15.55
N THR A 373 30.48 -17.57 15.77
CA THR A 373 29.92 -16.41 15.05
C THR A 373 29.28 -15.43 16.01
N THR A 374 29.41 -14.14 15.72
CA THR A 374 28.67 -13.07 16.38
C THR A 374 27.92 -12.26 15.34
N PHE A 375 26.60 -12.22 15.46
CA PHE A 375 25.77 -11.28 14.72
C PHE A 375 25.55 -10.02 15.56
N HIS A 376 25.70 -8.87 14.92
CA HIS A 376 25.52 -7.55 15.52
C HIS A 376 24.39 -6.82 14.79
N VAL A 377 23.29 -6.57 15.50
CA VAL A 377 22.11 -5.90 14.96
C VAL A 377 21.94 -4.56 15.66
N PHE A 378 21.91 -3.48 14.87
CA PHE A 378 21.55 -2.14 15.33
C PHE A 378 20.17 -1.77 14.80
N LEU A 379 19.27 -1.34 15.68
CA LEU A 379 17.94 -0.84 15.35
C LEU A 379 17.78 0.58 15.88
N PRO A 380 17.57 1.60 15.04
CA PRO A 380 17.28 2.94 15.53
C PRO A 380 15.87 2.94 16.14
N CYS A 381 15.76 3.42 17.36
CA CYS A 381 14.49 3.46 18.08
C CYS A 381 14.50 4.62 19.07
N GLN A 382 13.33 5.21 19.26
CA GLN A 382 13.22 6.38 20.12
C GLN A 382 13.15 5.94 21.58
N LEU A 383 14.15 6.37 22.36
CA LEU A 383 14.15 6.26 23.81
C LEU A 383 13.05 7.15 24.39
N ASP A 384 12.18 6.59 25.22
CA ASP A 384 11.16 7.33 25.97
C ASP A 384 11.71 7.59 27.38
N GLU A 385 12.08 8.85 27.66
CA GLU A 385 12.60 9.25 28.98
C GLU A 385 11.52 9.14 30.07
N PRO A 386 11.90 8.89 31.35
CA PRO A 386 11.01 8.31 32.33
C PRO A 386 9.96 9.29 32.85
N TYR A 387 8.68 8.99 32.63
CA TYR A 387 7.57 9.47 33.46
C TYR A 387 7.20 8.40 34.50
N ALA A 388 7.02 8.85 35.74
CA ALA A 388 6.81 8.04 36.95
C ALA A 388 5.67 7.01 36.83
N PRO A 389 5.74 5.87 37.57
CA PRO A 389 4.91 4.70 37.33
C PRO A 389 3.45 4.93 37.72
N GLY A 390 2.56 4.86 36.72
CA GLY A 390 1.13 4.66 36.92
C GLY A 390 0.85 3.17 37.14
N THR A 391 0.56 2.82 38.38
CA THR A 391 0.10 1.50 38.82
C THR A 391 -1.21 1.12 38.12
N THR A 392 -1.22 0.12 37.24
CA THR A 392 -2.40 -0.75 37.05
C THR A 392 -2.02 -2.07 36.38
N ASN A 393 -1.69 -3.09 37.16
CA ASN A 393 -1.84 -4.48 36.72
C ASN A 393 -3.13 -5.02 37.33
N THR A 394 -4.24 -4.84 36.61
CA THR A 394 -5.44 -5.63 36.86
C THR A 394 -5.22 -7.00 36.23
N ARG A 395 -4.77 -7.93 37.07
CA ARG A 395 -4.70 -9.35 36.75
C ARG A 395 -6.12 -9.87 36.57
N VAL A 396 -6.55 -10.06 35.32
CA VAL A 396 -7.77 -10.81 35.04
C VAL A 396 -7.46 -12.28 35.25
N THR A 397 -7.89 -12.80 36.39
CA THR A 397 -8.03 -14.24 36.63
C THR A 397 -9.13 -14.78 35.72
N THR A 398 -8.77 -15.56 34.71
CA THR A 398 -9.69 -16.41 33.98
C THR A 398 -9.93 -17.68 34.81
N ASN A 399 -10.96 -17.64 35.65
CA ASN A 399 -11.69 -18.84 36.06
C ASN A 399 -12.99 -18.87 35.25
N SER A 400 -13.17 -19.91 34.44
CA SER A 400 -14.50 -20.40 34.07
C SER A 400 -14.37 -21.80 33.47
N ASP A 401 -14.15 -22.79 34.33
CA ASP A 401 -14.77 -24.09 34.13
C ASP A 401 -16.28 -23.88 34.29
N ALA A 402 -16.98 -23.77 33.17
CA ALA A 402 -18.42 -23.95 33.10
C ALA A 402 -18.67 -24.97 32.01
N ALA A 403 -18.86 -26.22 32.43
CA ALA A 403 -19.37 -27.28 31.58
C ALA A 403 -20.68 -26.80 30.95
N VAL A 404 -20.66 -26.65 29.63
CA VAL A 404 -21.83 -26.24 28.85
C VAL A 404 -22.76 -27.44 28.76
N ASP A 405 -23.91 -27.29 29.38
CA ASP A 405 -25.07 -28.17 29.23
C ASP A 405 -25.44 -28.25 27.73
N SER A 406 -25.66 -29.47 27.24
CA SER A 406 -25.88 -29.72 25.81
C SER A 406 -27.19 -29.07 25.36
N PRO A 407 -27.21 -28.29 24.26
CA PRO A 407 -28.46 -27.71 23.76
C PRO A 407 -29.42 -28.82 23.30
N PRO A 408 -30.74 -28.68 23.56
CA PRO A 408 -31.76 -29.69 23.23
C PRO A 408 -32.06 -29.80 21.72
N GLU A 409 -31.54 -28.89 20.90
CA GLU A 409 -31.64 -28.93 19.43
C GLU A 409 -30.22 -28.85 18.79
N PRO A 410 -29.97 -29.56 17.68
CA PRO A 410 -28.68 -29.57 17.01
C PRO A 410 -28.36 -28.18 16.43
N VAL A 411 -27.14 -27.71 16.67
CA VAL A 411 -26.69 -26.38 16.20
C VAL A 411 -26.41 -26.45 14.70
N ARG A 412 -27.09 -25.63 13.91
CA ARG A 412 -26.99 -25.65 12.44
C ARG A 412 -25.87 -24.72 12.00
N VAL A 413 -24.87 -25.27 11.32
CA VAL A 413 -23.71 -24.52 10.83
C VAL A 413 -23.69 -24.58 9.30
N LEU A 414 -23.60 -23.43 8.65
CA LEU A 414 -23.38 -23.35 7.21
C LEU A 414 -21.89 -23.16 6.93
N LEU A 415 -21.28 -24.12 6.25
CA LEU A 415 -19.90 -24.06 5.77
C LEU A 415 -19.86 -23.68 4.30
N VAL A 416 -19.21 -22.57 3.98
CA VAL A 416 -19.00 -22.07 2.62
C VAL A 416 -17.50 -22.18 2.30
N GLU A 417 -17.15 -23.17 1.50
CA GLU A 417 -15.76 -23.52 1.16
C GLU A 417 -15.77 -24.15 -0.24
N ASP A 418 -14.95 -23.63 -1.15
CA ASP A 418 -14.88 -24.06 -2.54
C ASP A 418 -14.03 -25.33 -2.71
N ASN A 419 -13.10 -25.59 -1.79
CA ASN A 419 -12.33 -26.82 -1.75
C ASN A 419 -13.10 -27.96 -1.06
N GLU A 420 -13.53 -28.96 -1.83
CA GLU A 420 -14.31 -30.10 -1.32
C GLU A 420 -13.56 -30.92 -0.26
N ASP A 421 -12.24 -31.10 -0.39
CA ASP A 421 -11.44 -31.85 0.58
C ASP A 421 -11.38 -31.11 1.92
N MET A 422 -11.20 -29.79 1.89
CA MET A 422 -11.28 -28.91 3.08
C MET A 422 -12.67 -28.95 3.70
N ALA A 423 -13.71 -28.81 2.89
CA ALA A 423 -15.10 -28.87 3.35
C ALA A 423 -15.41 -30.22 4.01
N GLN A 424 -14.89 -31.32 3.45
CA GLN A 424 -15.01 -32.66 4.01
C GLN A 424 -14.22 -32.82 5.30
N PHE A 425 -12.97 -32.34 5.36
CA PHE A 425 -12.14 -32.39 6.56
C PHE A 425 -12.78 -31.63 7.72
N ILE A 426 -13.25 -30.40 7.47
CA ILE A 426 -13.98 -29.61 8.48
C ILE A 426 -15.20 -30.39 8.93
N ALA A 427 -16.02 -30.91 8.02
CA ALA A 427 -17.23 -31.64 8.39
C ALA A 427 -16.96 -32.93 9.20
N LEU A 428 -15.89 -33.67 8.89
CA LEU A 428 -15.49 -34.86 9.67
C LEU A 428 -14.95 -34.50 11.05
N SER A 429 -14.45 -33.27 11.22
CA SER A 429 -13.88 -32.78 12.47
C SER A 429 -14.92 -32.24 13.46
N PHE A 430 -16.18 -32.07 13.03
CA PHE A 430 -17.24 -31.52 13.87
C PHE A 430 -17.93 -32.62 14.70
N PRO A 431 -18.20 -32.37 15.99
CA PRO A 431 -19.00 -33.27 16.82
C PRO A 431 -20.45 -33.46 16.33
N ASP A 432 -21.06 -34.60 16.67
CA ASP A 432 -22.42 -35.00 16.24
C ASP A 432 -23.56 -34.03 16.63
N HIS A 433 -23.35 -33.15 17.61
CA HIS A 433 -24.35 -32.15 18.03
C HIS A 433 -24.42 -30.93 17.09
N TYR A 434 -23.51 -30.84 16.11
CA TYR A 434 -23.57 -29.86 15.03
C TYR A 434 -24.16 -30.48 13.78
N GLN A 435 -25.14 -29.79 13.18
CA GLN A 435 -25.67 -30.14 11.87
C GLN A 435 -25.05 -29.23 10.80
N LEU A 436 -24.10 -29.76 10.02
CA LEU A 436 -23.45 -29.01 8.97
C LEU A 436 -24.22 -29.03 7.64
N TYR A 437 -24.29 -27.86 7.02
CA TYR A 437 -24.74 -27.64 5.65
C TYR A 437 -23.56 -27.08 4.85
N ARG A 438 -23.40 -27.49 3.59
CA ARG A 438 -22.26 -27.10 2.75
C ARG A 438 -22.71 -26.30 1.54
N ALA A 439 -21.92 -25.29 1.19
CA ALA A 439 -22.00 -24.53 -0.05
C ALA A 439 -20.60 -24.37 -0.66
N SER A 440 -20.52 -24.45 -1.99
CA SER A 440 -19.27 -24.41 -2.75
C SER A 440 -18.77 -23.00 -3.07
N ASP A 441 -19.60 -21.98 -2.87
CA ASP A 441 -19.27 -20.59 -3.17
C ASP A 441 -20.19 -19.63 -2.40
N GLY A 442 -19.85 -18.34 -2.38
CA GLY A 442 -20.61 -17.31 -1.67
C GLY A 442 -22.04 -17.11 -2.17
N GLU A 443 -22.34 -17.41 -3.44
CA GLU A 443 -23.70 -17.24 -4.00
C GLU A 443 -24.64 -18.37 -3.57
N ALA A 444 -24.17 -19.62 -3.67
CA ALA A 444 -24.83 -20.78 -3.11
C ALA A 444 -24.98 -20.65 -1.58
N GLY A 445 -23.96 -20.13 -0.91
CA GLY A 445 -23.97 -19.82 0.52
C GLY A 445 -25.05 -18.81 0.89
N LEU A 446 -25.22 -17.74 0.09
CA LEU A 446 -26.22 -16.69 0.34
C LEU A 446 -27.65 -17.24 0.20
N ILE A 447 -27.89 -18.05 -0.84
CA ILE A 447 -29.18 -18.70 -1.07
C ILE A 447 -29.49 -19.64 0.10
N GLN A 448 -28.52 -20.48 0.49
CA GLN A 448 -28.69 -21.41 1.60
C GLN A 448 -28.89 -20.69 2.93
N ALA A 449 -28.15 -19.62 3.23
CA ALA A 449 -28.29 -18.85 4.46
C ALA A 449 -29.71 -18.28 4.62
N ASN A 450 -30.30 -17.77 3.53
CA ASN A 450 -31.65 -17.21 3.52
C ASN A 450 -32.76 -18.26 3.72
N HIS A 451 -32.54 -19.50 3.26
CA HIS A 451 -33.49 -20.61 3.43
C HIS A 451 -33.32 -21.35 4.77
N LEU A 452 -32.07 -21.62 5.16
CA LEU A 452 -31.74 -22.42 6.33
C LEU A 452 -31.77 -21.57 7.61
N LEU A 453 -31.42 -20.28 7.55
CA LEU A 453 -31.17 -19.45 8.73
C LEU A 453 -30.33 -20.22 9.77
N PRO A 454 -29.06 -20.53 9.43
CA PRO A 454 -28.16 -21.26 10.30
C PRO A 454 -27.86 -20.46 11.58
N ASP A 455 -27.44 -21.17 12.61
CA ASP A 455 -27.05 -20.58 13.89
C ASP A 455 -25.62 -20.00 13.85
N LEU A 456 -24.81 -20.43 12.86
CA LEU A 456 -23.48 -19.89 12.56
C LEU A 456 -23.14 -20.12 11.07
N ILE A 457 -22.38 -19.19 10.48
CA ILE A 457 -21.77 -19.34 9.16
C ILE A 457 -20.24 -19.38 9.30
N ILE A 458 -19.60 -20.34 8.63
CA ILE A 458 -18.15 -20.42 8.44
C ILE A 458 -17.89 -20.24 6.94
N SER A 459 -17.06 -19.29 6.55
CA SER A 459 -16.79 -19.02 5.13
C SER A 459 -15.30 -18.86 4.88
N ASP A 460 -14.78 -19.46 3.82
CA ASP A 460 -13.48 -19.04 3.28
C ASP A 460 -13.58 -17.60 2.75
N VAL A 461 -12.47 -16.88 2.82
CA VAL A 461 -12.32 -15.54 2.24
C VAL A 461 -12.06 -15.63 0.74
N MET A 462 -11.22 -16.57 0.30
CA MET A 462 -10.76 -16.65 -1.09
C MET A 462 -11.59 -17.69 -1.85
N MET A 463 -12.74 -17.27 -2.40
CA MET A 463 -13.63 -18.13 -3.19
C MET A 463 -13.86 -17.55 -4.59
N PRO A 464 -14.10 -18.39 -5.62
CA PRO A 464 -14.43 -17.93 -6.96
C PRO A 464 -15.80 -17.23 -7.01
N GLY A 465 -15.91 -16.23 -7.88
CA GLY A 465 -17.14 -15.45 -8.05
C GLY A 465 -17.35 -14.44 -6.93
N MET A 466 -17.99 -14.86 -5.84
CA MET A 466 -18.24 -14.02 -4.66
C MET A 466 -17.26 -14.38 -3.56
N ASP A 467 -16.38 -13.45 -3.20
CA ASP A 467 -15.44 -13.63 -2.10
C ASP A 467 -16.13 -13.61 -0.72
N GLY A 468 -15.47 -14.15 0.29
CA GLY A 468 -16.03 -14.26 1.65
C GLY A 468 -16.31 -12.92 2.32
N PHE A 469 -15.60 -11.86 1.93
CA PHE A 469 -15.85 -10.50 2.43
C PHE A 469 -17.16 -9.94 1.88
N THR A 470 -17.38 -10.03 0.56
CA THR A 470 -18.62 -9.62 -0.11
C THR A 470 -19.79 -10.46 0.38
N PHE A 471 -19.58 -11.76 0.58
CA PHE A 471 -20.58 -12.65 1.17
C PHE A 471 -20.95 -12.23 2.60
N CYS A 472 -19.97 -11.97 3.46
CA CYS A 472 -20.21 -11.48 4.82
C CYS A 472 -20.96 -10.15 4.83
N GLU A 473 -20.56 -9.19 3.99
CA GLU A 473 -21.23 -7.89 3.87
C GLU A 473 -22.71 -8.07 3.50
N ARG A 474 -23.03 -8.95 2.54
CA ARG A 474 -24.41 -9.24 2.14
C ARG A 474 -25.21 -9.89 3.27
N ILE A 475 -24.62 -10.85 3.98
CA ILE A 475 -25.27 -11.49 5.14
C ILE A 475 -25.60 -10.46 6.23
N LYS A 476 -24.67 -9.55 6.51
CA LYS A 476 -24.83 -8.52 7.56
C LYS A 476 -25.73 -7.35 7.15
N SER A 477 -25.87 -7.11 5.84
CA SER A 477 -26.74 -6.05 5.31
C SER A 477 -28.19 -6.50 5.09
N ASP A 478 -28.43 -7.81 4.99
CA ASP A 478 -29.78 -8.35 4.78
C ASP A 478 -30.54 -8.46 6.12
N PRO A 479 -31.71 -7.78 6.27
CA PRO A 479 -32.55 -7.87 7.46
C PRO A 479 -33.06 -9.29 7.78
N VAL A 480 -32.89 -10.27 6.91
CA VAL A 480 -33.23 -11.66 7.21
C VAL A 480 -32.09 -12.37 7.95
N THR A 481 -30.84 -12.08 7.60
CA THR A 481 -29.64 -12.83 8.02
C THR A 481 -28.66 -12.04 8.90
N ASP A 482 -28.85 -10.74 9.07
CA ASP A 482 -27.99 -9.80 9.83
C ASP A 482 -27.51 -10.31 11.21
N HIS A 483 -28.39 -11.00 11.93
CA HIS A 483 -28.19 -11.54 13.27
C HIS A 483 -27.31 -12.81 13.32
N ILE A 484 -27.04 -13.45 12.18
CA ILE A 484 -26.30 -14.72 12.12
C ILE A 484 -24.81 -14.42 12.29
N PRO A 485 -24.10 -15.07 13.23
CA PRO A 485 -22.67 -14.87 13.38
C PRO A 485 -21.88 -15.45 12.20
N VAL A 486 -20.85 -14.73 11.74
CA VAL A 486 -19.98 -15.15 10.63
C VAL A 486 -18.53 -15.28 11.10
N LEU A 487 -17.94 -16.47 10.91
CA LEU A 487 -16.51 -16.76 11.12
C LEU A 487 -15.81 -16.90 9.76
N LEU A 488 -14.84 -16.03 9.49
CA LEU A 488 -14.07 -16.05 8.24
C LEU A 488 -12.79 -16.88 8.38
N LEU A 489 -12.58 -17.85 7.49
CA LEU A 489 -11.31 -18.57 7.33
C LEU A 489 -10.44 -17.81 6.33
N THR A 490 -9.20 -17.47 6.69
CA THR A 490 -8.35 -16.61 5.83
C THR A 490 -6.91 -17.11 5.74
N ALA A 491 -6.32 -17.07 4.54
CA ALA A 491 -4.87 -17.24 4.36
C ALA A 491 -4.06 -15.98 4.73
N LYS A 492 -4.74 -14.83 4.93
CA LYS A 492 -4.12 -13.53 5.17
C LYS A 492 -4.16 -13.17 6.66
N SER A 493 -2.97 -13.08 7.26
CA SER A 493 -2.76 -12.86 8.69
C SER A 493 -2.65 -11.39 9.10
N THR A 494 -2.68 -10.42 8.18
CA THR A 494 -2.36 -9.02 8.51
C THR A 494 -3.44 -8.34 9.36
N LEU A 495 -3.01 -7.40 10.20
CA LEU A 495 -3.89 -6.55 11.00
C LEU A 495 -4.85 -5.74 10.11
N ALA A 496 -4.40 -5.30 8.92
CA ALA A 496 -5.22 -4.56 7.96
C ALA A 496 -6.36 -5.41 7.37
N ASP A 497 -6.09 -6.67 7.03
CA ASP A 497 -7.13 -7.60 6.53
C ASP A 497 -8.14 -7.95 7.64
N ARG A 498 -7.67 -8.09 8.89
CA ARG A 498 -8.54 -8.27 10.07
C ARG A 498 -9.38 -7.03 10.36
N MET A 499 -8.79 -5.84 10.26
CA MET A 499 -9.49 -4.56 10.42
C MET A 499 -10.55 -4.37 9.34
N HIS A 500 -10.25 -4.74 8.10
CA HIS A 500 -11.22 -4.69 7.00
C HIS A 500 -12.40 -5.65 7.23
N GLY A 501 -12.12 -6.89 7.66
CA GLY A 501 -13.16 -7.86 8.02
C GLY A 501 -14.06 -7.42 9.18
N LEU A 502 -13.49 -6.81 10.23
CA LEU A 502 -14.25 -6.24 11.35
C LEU A 502 -15.08 -5.02 10.94
N GLN A 503 -14.57 -4.18 10.03
CA GLN A 503 -15.31 -3.06 9.47
C GLN A 503 -16.49 -3.52 8.58
N LEU A 504 -16.37 -4.67 7.94
CA LEU A 504 -17.42 -5.31 7.12
C LEU A 504 -18.42 -6.15 7.95
N GLY A 505 -18.26 -6.20 9.27
CA GLY A 505 -19.22 -6.81 10.19
C GLY A 505 -19.01 -8.29 10.50
N ALA A 506 -17.88 -8.90 10.12
CA ALA A 506 -17.55 -10.26 10.54
C ALA A 506 -17.39 -10.35 12.07
N ASP A 507 -17.86 -11.44 12.68
CA ASP A 507 -17.85 -11.58 14.15
C ASP A 507 -16.52 -12.11 14.69
N ASP A 508 -15.82 -12.93 13.91
CA ASP A 508 -14.47 -13.43 14.20
C ASP A 508 -13.76 -13.91 12.92
N TYR A 509 -12.46 -14.19 13.01
CA TYR A 509 -11.65 -14.74 11.93
C TYR A 509 -10.70 -15.83 12.44
N LEU A 510 -10.31 -16.75 11.54
CA LEU A 510 -9.35 -17.79 11.81
C LEU A 510 -8.38 -17.94 10.63
N SER A 511 -7.08 -17.90 10.91
CA SER A 511 -6.06 -18.01 9.86
C SER A 511 -5.80 -19.47 9.48
N LYS A 512 -5.73 -19.76 8.17
CA LYS A 512 -5.25 -21.05 7.64
C LYS A 512 -3.70 -21.06 7.65
N PRO A 513 -3.05 -22.17 8.04
CA PRO A 513 -3.65 -23.40 8.55
C PRO A 513 -4.09 -23.22 10.00
N PHE A 514 -5.19 -23.87 10.37
CA PHE A 514 -5.76 -23.81 11.71
C PHE A 514 -5.80 -25.18 12.36
N HIS A 515 -5.86 -25.18 13.70
CA HIS A 515 -6.10 -26.39 14.47
C HIS A 515 -7.60 -26.55 14.77
N VAL A 516 -8.13 -27.76 14.61
CA VAL A 516 -9.55 -28.07 14.89
C VAL A 516 -10.00 -27.63 16.29
N PRO A 517 -9.21 -27.83 17.38
CA PRO A 517 -9.58 -27.34 18.70
C PRO A 517 -9.76 -25.82 18.76
N GLU A 518 -8.94 -25.05 18.04
CA GLU A 518 -9.08 -23.59 17.99
C GLU A 518 -10.38 -23.19 17.25
N LEU A 519 -10.65 -23.82 16.11
CA LEU A 519 -11.88 -23.60 15.36
C LEU A 519 -13.12 -23.82 16.24
N LEU A 520 -13.19 -24.97 16.93
CA LEU A 520 -14.31 -25.30 17.82
C LEU A 520 -14.43 -24.35 19.00
N ALA A 521 -13.31 -23.90 19.59
CA ALA A 521 -13.33 -22.93 20.68
C ALA A 521 -13.92 -21.57 20.24
N ARG A 522 -13.55 -21.08 19.06
CA ARG A 522 -14.11 -19.84 18.50
C ARG A 522 -15.60 -19.95 18.22
N ILE A 523 -16.03 -21.07 17.64
CA ILE A 523 -17.44 -21.38 17.40
C ILE A 523 -18.24 -21.35 18.70
N ASN A 524 -17.76 -22.04 19.73
CA ASN A 524 -18.41 -22.06 21.04
C ASN A 524 -18.51 -20.66 21.64
N ASN A 525 -17.48 -19.82 21.50
CA ASN A 525 -17.50 -18.45 21.98
C ASN A 525 -18.55 -17.59 21.25
N LEU A 526 -18.66 -17.72 19.93
CA LEU A 526 -19.67 -17.00 19.12
C LEU A 526 -21.09 -17.40 19.51
N LEU A 527 -21.36 -18.71 19.62
CA LEU A 527 -22.67 -19.22 20.02
C LEU A 527 -23.03 -18.82 21.45
N THR A 528 -22.06 -18.87 22.37
CA THR A 528 -22.26 -18.42 23.76
C THR A 528 -22.56 -16.92 23.82
N ARG A 529 -21.87 -16.11 23.01
CA ARG A 529 -22.13 -14.66 22.91
C ARG A 529 -23.54 -14.38 22.42
N GLN A 530 -24.01 -15.15 21.44
CA GLN A 530 -25.37 -15.05 20.91
C GLN A 530 -26.42 -15.45 21.95
N ARG A 531 -26.26 -16.58 22.65
CA ARG A 531 -27.17 -17.00 23.73
C ARG A 531 -27.29 -15.94 24.84
N ARG A 532 -26.15 -15.42 25.31
CA ARG A 532 -26.12 -14.35 26.32
C ARG A 532 -26.80 -13.08 25.84
N TYR A 533 -26.70 -12.76 24.55
CA TYR A 533 -27.43 -11.62 23.98
C TYR A 533 -28.94 -11.87 24.07
N SER A 534 -29.41 -13.05 23.66
CA SER A 534 -30.82 -13.40 23.66
C SER A 534 -31.42 -13.46 25.08
N GLU A 535 -30.69 -14.04 26.04
CA GLU A 535 -31.08 -14.03 27.47
C GLU A 535 -31.25 -12.61 28.02
N ARG A 536 -30.34 -11.69 27.66
CA ARG A 536 -30.41 -10.30 28.09
C ARG A 536 -31.57 -9.55 27.44
N VAL A 537 -31.83 -9.78 26.15
CA VAL A 537 -33.00 -9.23 25.47
C VAL A 537 -34.29 -9.75 26.11
N GLN A 538 -34.36 -11.04 26.42
CA GLN A 538 -35.50 -11.64 27.10
C GLN A 538 -35.73 -11.04 28.50
N ALA A 539 -34.66 -10.82 29.27
CA ALA A 539 -34.73 -10.18 30.58
C ALA A 539 -35.29 -8.75 30.49
N VAL A 540 -34.91 -7.98 29.46
CA VAL A 540 -35.46 -6.64 29.21
C VAL A 540 -36.94 -6.69 28.79
N LEU A 541 -37.34 -7.71 28.01
CA LEU A 541 -38.73 -7.87 27.56
C LEU A 541 -39.68 -8.40 28.66
N ALA A 542 -39.17 -9.16 29.62
CA ALA A 542 -39.97 -9.84 30.65
C ALA A 542 -40.23 -9.00 31.92
N GLY A 543 -39.44 -7.94 32.18
CA GLY A 543 -39.50 -7.18 33.43
C GLY A 543 -40.20 -5.80 33.33
N PRO A 544 -40.72 -5.26 34.45
CA PRO A 544 -41.06 -3.84 34.54
C PRO A 544 -39.77 -3.00 34.47
N ALA A 545 -39.90 -1.75 34.02
CA ALA A 545 -38.81 -0.81 33.71
C ALA A 545 -37.56 -0.87 34.63
N PRO A 546 -36.36 -0.59 34.10
CA PRO A 546 -35.10 -0.78 34.83
C PRO A 546 -35.07 -0.02 36.15
N VAL A 547 -34.45 -0.64 37.16
CA VAL A 547 -34.16 -0.03 38.46
C VAL A 547 -33.22 1.17 38.24
N PRO A 548 -33.38 2.33 38.94
CA PRO A 548 -32.71 3.59 38.59
C PRO A 548 -31.16 3.65 38.63
N ASN A 549 -30.45 2.54 38.83
CA ASN A 549 -28.99 2.49 38.99
C ASN A 549 -28.28 1.44 38.12
N GLU A 550 -28.97 0.81 37.16
CA GLU A 550 -28.30 -0.07 36.19
C GLU A 550 -27.83 0.71 34.95
N PRO A 551 -26.68 0.34 34.35
CA PRO A 551 -26.24 0.91 33.09
C PRO A 551 -27.35 0.76 32.04
N ALA A 552 -27.55 1.81 31.24
CA ALA A 552 -28.62 1.89 30.23
C ALA A 552 -28.71 0.59 29.42
N PRO A 553 -29.93 0.04 29.20
CA PRO A 553 -30.09 -1.16 28.39
C PRO A 553 -29.48 -0.93 27.00
N PRO A 554 -28.83 -1.95 26.41
CA PRO A 554 -28.26 -1.83 25.07
C PRO A 554 -29.34 -1.44 24.06
N PRO A 555 -28.97 -0.82 22.92
CA PRO A 555 -29.92 -0.51 21.87
C PRO A 555 -30.66 -1.80 21.45
N VAL A 556 -31.98 -1.78 21.62
CA VAL A 556 -32.86 -2.88 21.21
C VAL A 556 -32.66 -3.10 19.71
N HIS A 557 -32.48 -4.35 19.29
CA HIS A 557 -32.27 -4.70 17.89
C HIS A 557 -33.34 -4.03 17.00
N PRO A 558 -32.98 -3.36 15.88
CA PRO A 558 -33.94 -2.61 15.06
C PRO A 558 -35.15 -3.45 14.62
N PHE A 559 -34.91 -4.74 14.34
CA PHE A 559 -35.97 -5.71 14.05
C PHE A 559 -37.00 -5.87 15.19
N ILE A 560 -36.56 -5.96 16.45
CA ILE A 560 -37.47 -6.08 17.60
C ILE A 560 -38.27 -4.79 17.79
N GLN A 561 -37.64 -3.62 17.60
CA GLN A 561 -38.36 -2.34 17.62
C GLN A 561 -39.45 -2.29 16.54
N ARG A 562 -39.13 -2.71 15.32
CA ARG A 562 -40.11 -2.81 14.22
C ARG A 562 -41.27 -3.76 14.57
N LEU A 563 -40.98 -4.90 15.22
CA LEU A 563 -42.02 -5.81 15.67
C LEU A 563 -42.92 -5.17 16.74
N HIS A 564 -42.35 -4.44 17.70
CA HIS A 564 -43.12 -3.70 18.70
C HIS A 564 -44.04 -2.67 18.04
N THR A 565 -43.55 -1.89 17.06
CA THR A 565 -44.37 -0.92 16.32
C THR A 565 -45.55 -1.57 15.62
N VAL A 566 -45.32 -2.68 14.90
CA VAL A 566 -46.40 -3.39 14.20
C VAL A 566 -47.42 -3.97 15.18
N LEU A 567 -46.95 -4.50 16.32
CA LEU A 567 -47.82 -5.05 17.37
C LEU A 567 -48.63 -3.97 18.09
N ASP A 568 -48.07 -2.77 18.30
CA ASP A 568 -48.79 -1.64 18.88
C ASP A 568 -49.92 -1.14 17.96
N GLU A 569 -49.67 -1.10 16.64
CA GLU A 569 -50.68 -0.72 15.65
C GLU A 569 -51.87 -1.70 15.57
N HIS A 570 -51.68 -2.94 16.01
CA HIS A 570 -52.67 -4.03 15.91
C HIS A 570 -52.97 -4.69 17.26
N LEU A 571 -52.74 -3.98 18.37
CA LEU A 571 -52.77 -4.54 19.72
C LEU A 571 -54.16 -5.05 20.13
N ASP A 572 -55.22 -4.35 19.69
CA ASP A 572 -56.63 -4.62 19.99
C ASP A 572 -57.26 -5.71 19.09
N GLN A 573 -56.56 -6.12 18.03
CA GLN A 573 -57.06 -7.09 17.07
C GLN A 573 -56.83 -8.52 17.55
N THR A 574 -57.90 -9.23 17.88
CA THR A 574 -57.85 -10.64 18.35
C THR A 574 -57.31 -11.60 17.31
N ASP A 575 -57.59 -11.33 16.04
CA ASP A 575 -57.24 -12.21 14.91
C ASP A 575 -55.80 -11.98 14.42
N PHE A 576 -55.12 -10.94 14.93
CA PHE A 576 -53.73 -10.66 14.60
C PHE A 576 -52.81 -11.65 15.32
N GLY A 577 -52.28 -12.61 14.57
CA GLY A 577 -51.44 -13.70 15.05
C GLY A 577 -50.10 -13.77 14.32
N VAL A 578 -49.58 -14.98 14.19
CA VAL A 578 -48.25 -15.24 13.63
C VAL A 578 -48.19 -14.95 12.13
N ASP A 579 -49.25 -15.30 11.38
CA ASP A 579 -49.28 -15.20 9.93
C ASP A 579 -49.42 -13.73 9.48
N GLU A 580 -50.22 -12.94 10.20
CA GLU A 580 -50.42 -11.51 9.99
C GLU A 580 -49.13 -10.73 10.32
N LEU A 581 -48.48 -11.05 11.44
CA LEU A 581 -47.22 -10.44 11.83
C LEU A 581 -46.12 -10.74 10.80
N ALA A 582 -46.04 -12.00 10.30
CA ALA A 582 -45.10 -12.39 9.27
C ALA A 582 -45.32 -11.61 7.96
N ALA A 583 -46.57 -11.46 7.53
CA ALA A 583 -46.92 -10.67 6.36
C ALA A 583 -46.54 -9.19 6.52
N ALA A 584 -46.81 -8.60 7.69
CA ALA A 584 -46.52 -7.19 7.99
C ALA A 584 -45.02 -6.85 8.01
N VAL A 585 -44.16 -7.81 8.39
CA VAL A 585 -42.70 -7.63 8.35
C VAL A 585 -42.04 -8.17 7.08
N HIS A 586 -42.84 -8.68 6.12
CA HIS A 586 -42.39 -9.26 4.86
C HIS A 586 -41.45 -10.46 5.02
N LEU A 587 -41.74 -11.33 6.00
CA LEU A 587 -41.00 -12.59 6.20
C LEU A 587 -41.95 -13.77 6.06
N SER A 588 -41.44 -14.94 5.67
CA SER A 588 -42.20 -16.17 5.85
C SER A 588 -42.37 -16.48 7.33
N ARG A 589 -43.44 -17.21 7.69
CA ARG A 589 -43.68 -17.69 9.07
C ARG A 589 -42.46 -18.37 9.69
N MET A 590 -41.76 -19.19 8.89
CA MET A 590 -40.56 -19.90 9.33
C MET A 590 -39.39 -18.95 9.61
N GLN A 591 -39.16 -17.98 8.72
CA GLN A 591 -38.08 -17.00 8.89
C GLN A 591 -38.32 -16.09 10.09
N LEU A 592 -39.56 -15.60 10.27
CA LEU A 592 -39.94 -14.83 11.45
C LEU A 592 -39.70 -15.62 12.74
N HIS A 593 -40.16 -16.88 12.78
CA HIS A 593 -39.98 -17.74 13.95
C HIS A 593 -38.51 -17.99 14.28
N ARG A 594 -37.69 -18.32 13.28
CA ARG A 594 -36.26 -18.57 13.48
C ARG A 594 -35.51 -17.31 13.92
N LYS A 595 -35.77 -16.17 13.28
CA LYS A 595 -35.13 -14.90 13.65
C LYS A 595 -35.51 -14.47 15.07
N LEU A 596 -36.78 -14.61 15.45
CA LEU A 596 -37.22 -14.35 16.83
C LEU A 596 -36.58 -15.31 17.82
N LYS A 597 -36.57 -16.62 17.53
CA LYS A 597 -35.90 -17.60 18.39
C LYS A 597 -34.42 -17.28 18.57
N ALA A 598 -33.72 -16.91 17.50
CA ALA A 598 -32.31 -16.54 17.57
C ALA A 598 -32.05 -15.28 18.39
N LEU A 599 -32.96 -14.29 18.37
CA LEU A 599 -32.80 -13.01 19.06
C LEU A 599 -33.36 -12.97 20.50
N THR A 600 -34.36 -13.78 20.82
CA THR A 600 -35.11 -13.71 22.08
C THR A 600 -35.33 -15.06 22.76
N ASP A 601 -34.81 -16.14 22.20
CA ASP A 601 -34.99 -17.53 22.65
C ASP A 601 -36.47 -17.92 22.89
N SER A 602 -37.39 -17.31 22.13
CA SER A 602 -38.84 -17.49 22.30
C SER A 602 -39.52 -17.75 20.97
N SER A 603 -40.61 -18.51 20.98
CA SER A 603 -41.43 -18.70 19.79
C SER A 603 -42.17 -17.40 19.42
N THR A 604 -42.52 -17.21 18.14
CA THR A 604 -43.33 -16.07 17.69
C THR A 604 -44.64 -15.92 18.48
N THR A 605 -45.35 -17.03 18.72
CA THR A 605 -46.60 -17.02 19.48
C THR A 605 -46.38 -16.55 20.92
N GLU A 606 -45.29 -17.03 21.55
CA GLU A 606 -44.93 -16.64 22.90
C GLU A 606 -44.50 -15.18 22.99
N PHE A 607 -43.75 -14.69 21.99
CA PHE A 607 -43.35 -13.30 21.88
C PHE A 607 -44.56 -12.36 21.79
N ILE A 608 -45.50 -12.63 20.86
CA ILE A 608 -46.75 -11.83 20.72
C ILE A 608 -47.53 -11.83 22.04
N ARG A 609 -47.68 -13.00 22.66
CA ARG A 609 -48.40 -13.16 23.93
C ARG A 609 -47.73 -12.37 25.05
N SER A 610 -46.42 -12.51 25.20
CA SER A 610 -45.62 -11.81 26.22
C SER A 610 -45.73 -10.30 26.04
N TYR A 611 -45.65 -9.82 24.80
CA TYR A 611 -45.80 -8.40 24.47
C TYR A 611 -47.19 -7.86 24.87
N ARG A 612 -48.28 -8.55 24.48
CA ARG A 612 -49.66 -8.16 24.86
C ARG A 612 -49.85 -8.12 26.38
N LEU A 613 -49.28 -9.08 27.10
CA LEU A 613 -49.30 -9.12 28.56
C LEU A 613 -48.55 -7.93 29.17
N THR A 614 -47.37 -7.60 28.64
CA THR A 614 -46.60 -6.43 29.08
C THR A 614 -47.36 -5.12 28.84
N GLN A 615 -48.02 -4.94 27.69
CA GLN A 615 -48.83 -3.74 27.41
C GLN A 615 -50.05 -3.63 28.33
N SER A 616 -50.60 -4.75 28.79
CA SER A 616 -51.73 -4.73 29.72
C SER A 616 -51.39 -4.11 31.09
N LEU A 617 -50.12 -4.07 31.51
CA LEU A 617 -49.69 -3.45 32.77
C LEU A 617 -50.02 -1.95 32.81
N ALA A 618 -49.84 -1.23 31.70
CA ALA A 618 -50.15 0.20 31.63
C ALA A 618 -51.66 0.44 31.81
N LEU A 619 -52.50 -0.42 31.21
CA LEU A 619 -53.96 -0.34 31.35
C LEU A 619 -54.40 -0.67 32.78
N LEU A 620 -53.85 -1.71 33.39
CA LEU A 620 -54.17 -2.11 34.76
C LEU A 620 -53.77 -1.02 35.78
N THR A 621 -52.57 -0.45 35.65
CA THR A 621 -52.11 0.62 36.55
C THR A 621 -52.89 1.93 36.37
N SER A 622 -53.49 2.15 35.19
CA SER A 622 -54.40 3.28 34.96
C SER A 622 -55.83 3.07 35.52
N GLY A 623 -56.13 1.91 36.12
CA GLY A 623 -57.42 1.61 36.73
C GLY A 623 -58.43 0.88 35.82
N VAL A 624 -58.01 0.42 34.64
CA VAL A 624 -58.90 -0.32 33.73
C VAL A 624 -59.23 -1.71 34.33
N PRO A 625 -60.52 -2.10 34.44
CA PRO A 625 -60.90 -3.42 34.96
C PRO A 625 -60.23 -4.56 34.19
N VAL A 626 -59.84 -5.62 34.90
CA VAL A 626 -59.07 -6.76 34.35
C VAL A 626 -59.66 -7.34 33.07
N ALA A 627 -60.98 -7.50 32.99
CA ALA A 627 -61.66 -8.01 31.79
C ALA A 627 -61.53 -7.05 30.60
N GLN A 628 -61.67 -5.74 30.82
CA GLN A 628 -61.53 -4.73 29.76
C GLN A 628 -60.07 -4.61 29.30
N ALA A 629 -59.11 -4.67 30.23
CA ALA A 629 -57.68 -4.69 29.90
C ALA A 629 -57.31 -5.91 29.05
N ALA A 630 -57.87 -7.09 29.34
CA ALA A 630 -57.65 -8.30 28.55
C ALA A 630 -58.14 -8.16 27.10
N TYR A 631 -59.34 -7.60 26.88
CA TYR A 631 -59.87 -7.38 25.53
C TYR A 631 -59.10 -6.28 24.79
N ALA A 632 -58.71 -5.21 25.48
CA ALA A 632 -57.98 -4.07 24.90
C ALA A 632 -56.60 -4.45 24.36
N VAL A 633 -56.00 -5.53 24.86
CA VAL A 633 -54.71 -6.07 24.36
C VAL A 633 -54.89 -7.34 23.51
N GLY A 634 -56.12 -7.60 23.03
CA GLY A 634 -56.38 -8.63 22.03
C GLY A 634 -56.55 -10.06 22.56
N PHE A 635 -56.83 -10.27 23.86
CA PHE A 635 -57.23 -11.59 24.37
C PHE A 635 -58.74 -11.80 24.25
N THR A 636 -59.14 -12.99 23.78
CA THR A 636 -60.56 -13.37 23.68
C THR A 636 -61.14 -13.93 24.99
N ASN A 637 -60.29 -14.39 25.91
CA ASN A 637 -60.71 -15.01 27.17
C ASN A 637 -59.98 -14.40 28.38
N PRO A 638 -60.68 -13.62 29.24
CA PRO A 638 -60.09 -13.01 30.44
C PRO A 638 -59.54 -14.00 31.49
N ALA A 639 -60.07 -15.22 31.56
CA ALA A 639 -59.56 -16.26 32.46
C ALA A 639 -58.20 -16.79 31.99
N TYR A 640 -58.05 -17.00 30.67
CA TYR A 640 -56.78 -17.38 30.07
C TYR A 640 -55.73 -16.27 30.20
N PHE A 641 -56.13 -15.02 29.98
CA PHE A 641 -55.29 -13.83 30.24
C PHE A 641 -54.77 -13.83 31.68
N SER A 642 -55.65 -13.97 32.67
CA SER A 642 -55.27 -13.92 34.08
C SER A 642 -54.31 -15.05 34.49
N GLN A 643 -54.49 -16.24 33.91
CA GLN A 643 -53.56 -17.36 34.11
C GLN A 643 -52.17 -17.02 33.56
N ARG A 644 -52.09 -16.60 32.29
CA ARG A 644 -50.81 -16.30 31.62
C ARG A 644 -50.11 -15.08 32.21
N PHE A 645 -50.87 -14.07 32.62
CA PHE A 645 -50.34 -12.90 33.33
C PHE A 645 -49.66 -13.31 34.66
N ARG A 646 -50.30 -14.21 35.43
CA ARG A 646 -49.70 -14.73 36.66
C ARG A 646 -48.45 -15.55 36.42
N GLU A 647 -48.43 -16.36 35.35
CA GLU A 647 -47.25 -17.13 34.96
C GLU A 647 -46.06 -16.22 34.60
N GLN A 648 -46.29 -15.07 33.96
CA GLN A 648 -45.23 -14.14 33.54
C GLN A 648 -44.76 -13.20 34.65
N PHE A 649 -45.68 -12.57 35.40
CA PHE A 649 -45.36 -11.52 36.39
C PHE A 649 -45.39 -12.00 37.84
N GLY A 650 -45.70 -13.27 38.10
CA GLY A 650 -45.76 -13.87 39.43
C GLY A 650 -46.92 -13.40 40.33
N LYS A 651 -47.73 -12.43 39.87
CA LYS A 651 -48.87 -11.86 40.60
C LYS A 651 -50.14 -11.85 39.74
N VAL A 652 -51.29 -11.80 40.38
CA VAL A 652 -52.58 -11.70 39.67
C VAL A 652 -52.79 -10.29 39.11
N PRO A 653 -53.46 -10.13 37.95
CA PRO A 653 -53.70 -8.82 37.34
C PRO A 653 -54.36 -7.80 38.28
N SER A 654 -55.28 -8.25 39.13
CA SER A 654 -56.00 -7.39 40.08
C SER A 654 -55.11 -6.72 41.11
N SER A 655 -53.91 -7.23 41.36
CA SER A 655 -52.95 -6.61 42.30
C SER A 655 -52.26 -5.36 41.76
N TYR A 656 -52.42 -5.07 40.46
CA TYR A 656 -51.86 -3.89 39.80
C TYR A 656 -52.88 -2.76 39.58
N LEU A 657 -54.13 -2.95 40.01
CA LEU A 657 -55.12 -1.89 40.01
C LEU A 657 -54.77 -0.87 41.13
N PRO A 658 -54.90 0.45 40.88
CA PRO A 658 -54.77 1.46 41.92
C PRO A 658 -55.83 1.24 43.02
N GLU A 659 -55.43 1.44 44.29
CA GLU A 659 -56.29 1.30 45.47
C GLU A 659 -57.49 2.26 45.49
#